data_AF-A0A438ZHE5-F1
#
_entry.id   AF-A0A438ZHE5-F1
#
_cell.length_a   1.000
_cell.length_b   1.000
_cell.length_c   1.000
_cell.angle_alpha   90.00
_cell.angle_beta   90.00
_cell.angle_gamma   90.00
#
_symmetry.space_group_name_H-M   'P 1'
#
loop_
_entity.id
_entity.type
_entity.pdbx_description
1 polymer ?
#
loop_
_entity_poly.entity_id
_entity_poly.type
_entity_poly.pdbx_seq_one_letter_code
_entity_poly.pdbx_strand_id
1 'polypeptide(L)'
;MKTNEAQFYEVLENLFIGVKIEDKQESLLDPSPRAVKNGMLNLLKAKSQYYQSKKQELEKLIDCKCQNNNDLKEELFDKLYSFFKRYFSANGGIYFNDTPLYDSLYTKSDYEKCSLKKDTALFYKTKDLYYVKSETIYKDFCFELENILFNFDTSSLESKKNNEKIDLVFTLKDTDTKTNTLNFSVTLSSQGTQTKISEILKECFNQGVKLDEEVLKKAFAKFKKQGSMDYFIHKNALGFLKEQLDLYLFEYLFKEMTAFDAKRLNEINTIKEVALQVIVLVSEFENELCKIWNKPRFVLNSHFIVSLDKLKAKNYDLNKITSHPNYPKQVKEWQDLNLKTTDNLLENEFLPLDTIYFKDLEEEVKSQFNEDEINGTLIKSENYQALNSLKNRYKEAIDCIYIDPPYNTQNNEFIYADNFKRSSWLAMMENRLELAHSLLNDKGVMFVSIDDNEQAYCKALMDEVFNGGGDNFVADFIRKTKSTTNDAKTGVNYQHEFLLCYAKNKEFVNLLGGEKNLENYKNPDNDPNGAWISSDPSAKSGNMKTGYFGVTNPYTNKVDYPPVGMFWRFSQNTIQKHIDEGRICFKKKHKDNERGFIYKRYLKDIKTTKKTFDSLIFSDNYYMNQAATKELISLGFAEIFKNAKPESLIATILEHATKENDLVLDFFAGSGTTCAVAHKLKRKYIGIEMGDHFERVILPRLKKVIGGFKSGAAKEFDGGGVVKVYELESYEEILRKIKYEDNDKPLAYDEQYSDLVECKNESYTLNVEALEKMGVDIKETLENLHGVGVEFFNEKVVKFKGNDKEVEILKALKEALIW
;
A
#
# COMPACT_ATOMS: atom_id res chain seq x y z
N MET A 1 -41.41 11.00 17.72
CA MET A 1 -39.95 11.10 17.93
C MET A 1 -39.53 9.87 18.73
N LYS A 2 -38.35 9.30 18.45
CA LYS A 2 -37.79 8.22 19.28
C LYS A 2 -37.41 8.80 20.66
N THR A 3 -37.49 8.00 21.73
CA THR A 3 -37.01 8.40 23.07
C THR A 3 -35.48 8.48 23.09
N ASN A 4 -34.89 9.27 24.00
CA ASN A 4 -33.42 9.36 24.14
C ASN A 4 -32.78 8.00 24.42
N GLU A 5 -33.47 7.15 25.19
CA GLU A 5 -33.10 5.75 25.42
C GLU A 5 -33.02 4.95 24.11
N ALA A 6 -34.07 5.01 23.28
CA ALA A 6 -34.09 4.31 22.00
C ALA A 6 -33.00 4.83 21.05
N GLN A 7 -32.72 6.13 21.07
CA GLN A 7 -31.65 6.75 20.26
C GLN A 7 -30.25 6.32 20.72
N PHE A 8 -30.01 6.25 22.03
CA PHE A 8 -28.74 5.77 22.58
C PHE A 8 -28.47 4.32 22.20
N TYR A 9 -29.45 3.42 22.40
CA TYR A 9 -29.28 2.02 22.02
C TYR A 9 -29.18 1.82 20.51
N GLU A 10 -29.82 2.66 19.69
CA GLU A 10 -29.63 2.63 18.24
C GLU A 10 -28.21 3.03 17.83
N VAL A 11 -27.60 4.01 18.50
CA VAL A 11 -26.20 4.40 18.26
C VAL A 11 -25.24 3.25 18.60
N LEU A 12 -25.46 2.57 19.72
CA LEU A 12 -24.67 1.38 20.08
C LEU A 12 -24.91 0.21 19.12
N GLU A 13 -26.17 -0.06 18.76
CA GLU A 13 -26.54 -1.12 17.82
C GLU A 13 -25.87 -0.89 16.46
N ASN A 14 -25.86 0.35 15.95
CA ASN A 14 -25.20 0.68 14.69
C ASN A 14 -23.68 0.51 14.74
N LEU A 15 -23.04 0.71 15.90
CA LEU A 15 -21.59 0.48 16.06
C LEU A 15 -21.25 -1.01 15.90
N PHE A 16 -22.05 -1.91 16.50
CA PHE A 16 -21.76 -3.33 16.48
C PHE A 16 -22.33 -4.03 15.24
N ILE A 17 -23.57 -3.73 14.85
CA ILE A 17 -24.27 -4.42 13.77
C ILE A 17 -24.02 -3.75 12.41
N GLY A 18 -23.71 -2.45 12.40
CA GLY A 18 -23.61 -1.68 11.15
C GLY A 18 -24.96 -1.65 10.42
N VAL A 19 -25.03 -2.31 9.25
CA VAL A 19 -26.26 -2.44 8.46
C VAL A 19 -26.99 -3.72 8.84
N LYS A 20 -28.20 -3.62 9.41
CA LYS A 20 -29.09 -4.76 9.72
C LYS A 20 -28.99 -5.86 8.66
N ILE A 21 -28.54 -7.03 9.08
CA ILE A 21 -28.56 -8.24 8.26
C ILE A 21 -29.97 -8.80 8.47
N GLU A 22 -30.75 -8.95 7.40
CA GLU A 22 -32.03 -9.62 7.49
C GLU A 22 -31.77 -11.09 7.81
N ASP A 23 -32.04 -11.49 9.07
CA ASP A 23 -32.04 -12.87 9.50
C ASP A 23 -33.13 -13.63 8.74
N LYS A 24 -32.82 -14.18 7.57
CA LYS A 24 -33.53 -15.38 7.14
C LYS A 24 -33.04 -16.51 8.05
N GLN A 25 -33.99 -17.20 8.68
CA GLN A 25 -33.74 -18.41 9.45
C GLN A 25 -32.94 -19.41 8.59
N GLU A 26 -31.64 -19.48 8.83
CA GLU A 26 -30.81 -20.59 8.40
C GLU A 26 -31.20 -21.80 9.25
N SER A 27 -31.56 -22.90 8.58
CA SER A 27 -31.95 -24.16 9.23
C SER A 27 -30.86 -24.61 10.19
N LEU A 28 -31.20 -24.67 11.49
CA LEU A 28 -30.36 -25.22 12.58
C LEU A 28 -29.97 -26.71 12.37
N LEU A 29 -30.39 -27.33 11.27
CA LEU A 29 -30.20 -28.75 10.97
C LEU A 29 -29.27 -29.01 9.76
N ASP A 30 -28.70 -27.99 9.11
CA ASP A 30 -27.69 -28.18 8.04
C ASP A 30 -26.35 -27.52 8.40
N PRO A 31 -25.37 -28.30 8.92
CA PRO A 31 -24.05 -27.81 9.30
C PRO A 31 -23.07 -27.75 8.11
N SER A 32 -23.53 -27.70 6.86
CA SER A 32 -22.60 -27.77 5.72
C SER A 32 -21.66 -26.54 5.63
N PRO A 33 -20.38 -26.73 5.25
CA PRO A 33 -19.35 -25.68 5.13
C PRO A 33 -19.64 -24.55 4.13
N ARG A 34 -20.83 -24.53 3.51
CA ARG A 34 -21.20 -23.58 2.45
C ARG A 34 -21.80 -22.27 2.98
N ALA A 35 -22.24 -22.21 4.23
CA ALA A 35 -22.98 -21.06 4.77
C ALA A 35 -22.12 -19.92 5.36
N VAL A 36 -20.84 -20.16 5.70
CA VAL A 36 -19.94 -19.11 6.23
C VAL A 36 -18.78 -18.88 5.28
N LYS A 37 -19.05 -18.32 4.09
CA LYS A 37 -17.99 -17.97 3.14
C LYS A 37 -17.33 -16.61 3.43
N ASN A 38 -18.02 -15.64 4.04
CA ASN A 38 -17.52 -14.27 4.17
C ASN A 38 -17.03 -13.94 5.60
N GLY A 39 -15.76 -13.55 5.76
CA GLY A 39 -15.14 -13.27 7.05
C GLY A 39 -15.72 -12.03 7.72
N MET A 40 -15.89 -10.94 6.97
CA MET A 40 -16.57 -9.73 7.45
C MET A 40 -18.01 -10.01 7.92
N LEU A 41 -18.76 -10.87 7.24
CA LEU A 41 -20.10 -11.27 7.69
C LEU A 41 -20.06 -12.02 9.03
N ASN A 42 -19.08 -12.91 9.21
CA ASN A 42 -18.87 -13.61 10.47
C ASN A 42 -18.50 -12.64 11.61
N LEU A 43 -17.68 -11.63 11.31
CA LEU A 43 -17.39 -10.54 12.25
C LEU A 43 -18.65 -9.76 12.66
N LEU A 44 -19.53 -9.43 11.72
CA LEU A 44 -20.80 -8.76 12.04
C LEU A 44 -21.71 -9.63 12.91
N LYS A 45 -21.76 -10.95 12.66
CA LYS A 45 -22.48 -11.91 13.53
C LYS A 45 -21.90 -11.90 14.95
N ALA A 46 -20.58 -11.97 15.10
CA ALA A 46 -19.91 -11.93 16.41
C ALA A 46 -20.12 -10.60 17.14
N LYS A 47 -20.02 -9.45 16.45
CA LYS A 47 -20.34 -8.14 17.02
C LYS A 47 -21.79 -8.06 17.51
N SER A 48 -22.73 -8.58 16.74
CA SER A 48 -24.15 -8.63 17.13
C SER A 48 -24.36 -9.44 18.41
N GLN A 49 -23.79 -10.64 18.48
CA GLN A 49 -23.88 -11.51 19.66
C GLN A 49 -23.27 -10.84 20.91
N TYR A 50 -22.08 -10.24 20.78
CA TYR A 50 -21.44 -9.47 21.84
C TYR A 50 -22.32 -8.32 22.33
N TYR A 51 -22.87 -7.53 21.41
CA TYR A 51 -23.75 -6.42 21.77
C TYR A 51 -25.00 -6.88 22.52
N GLN A 52 -25.64 -7.97 22.08
CA GLN A 52 -26.85 -8.48 22.75
C GLN A 52 -26.56 -8.95 24.19
N SER A 53 -25.42 -9.62 24.42
CA SER A 53 -25.01 -10.01 25.78
C SER A 53 -24.77 -8.76 26.64
N LYS A 54 -23.92 -7.85 26.17
CA LYS A 54 -23.51 -6.68 26.95
C LYS A 54 -24.60 -5.63 27.13
N LYS A 55 -25.56 -5.55 26.21
CA LYS A 55 -26.74 -4.70 26.36
C LYS A 55 -27.54 -5.06 27.61
N GLN A 56 -27.73 -6.35 27.89
CA GLN A 56 -28.48 -6.81 29.08
C GLN A 56 -27.74 -6.44 30.38
N GLU A 57 -26.40 -6.50 30.38
CA GLU A 57 -25.59 -6.05 31.52
C GLU A 57 -25.70 -4.54 31.73
N LEU A 58 -25.65 -3.76 30.64
CA LEU A 58 -25.78 -2.31 30.66
C LEU A 58 -27.15 -1.85 31.14
N GLU A 59 -28.24 -2.48 30.67
CA GLU A 59 -29.61 -2.22 31.12
C GLU A 59 -29.73 -2.41 32.65
N LYS A 60 -29.21 -3.53 33.17
CA LYS A 60 -29.19 -3.79 34.62
C LYS A 60 -28.38 -2.75 35.40
N LEU A 61 -27.24 -2.32 34.88
CA LEU A 61 -26.39 -1.30 35.50
C LEU A 61 -27.11 0.05 35.57
N ILE A 62 -27.69 0.50 34.45
CA ILE A 62 -28.41 1.77 34.36
C ILE A 62 -29.62 1.76 35.31
N ASP A 63 -30.41 0.68 35.30
CA ASP A 63 -31.56 0.55 36.18
C ASP A 63 -31.16 0.56 37.66
N CYS A 64 -30.02 -0.03 38.02
CA CYS A 64 -29.48 0.01 39.38
C CYS A 64 -29.00 1.41 39.79
N LYS A 65 -28.31 2.12 38.89
CA LYS A 65 -27.75 3.46 39.16
C LYS A 65 -28.81 4.57 39.19
N CYS A 66 -29.92 4.40 38.47
CA CYS A 66 -31.00 5.38 38.37
C CYS A 66 -32.23 5.05 39.23
N GLN A 67 -32.14 4.09 40.17
CA GLN A 67 -33.30 3.67 40.98
C GLN A 67 -34.02 4.86 41.63
N ASN A 68 -35.30 5.01 41.29
CA ASN A 68 -36.23 6.04 41.79
C ASN A 68 -36.00 7.49 41.31
N ASN A 69 -35.20 7.73 40.27
CA ASN A 69 -35.01 9.07 39.68
C ASN A 69 -35.17 9.06 38.15
N ASN A 70 -36.41 9.22 37.68
CA ASN A 70 -36.74 9.22 36.25
C ASN A 70 -36.09 10.40 35.50
N ASP A 71 -36.00 11.57 36.13
CA ASP A 71 -35.39 12.77 35.52
C ASP A 71 -33.90 12.53 35.24
N LEU A 72 -33.19 11.92 36.21
CA LEU A 72 -31.79 11.51 36.02
C LEU A 72 -31.64 10.45 34.94
N LYS A 73 -32.58 9.50 34.83
CA LYS A 73 -32.55 8.45 33.80
C LYS A 73 -32.72 9.05 32.40
N GLU A 74 -33.64 9.99 32.23
CA GLU A 74 -33.85 10.69 30.95
C GLU A 74 -32.64 11.55 30.56
N GLU A 75 -32.07 12.29 31.51
CA GLU A 75 -30.86 13.08 31.29
C GLU A 75 -29.64 12.20 30.99
N LEU A 76 -29.48 11.09 31.71
CA LEU A 76 -28.42 10.11 31.45
C LEU A 76 -28.45 9.67 29.98
N PHE A 77 -29.60 9.25 29.46
CA PHE A 77 -29.70 8.83 28.07
C PHE A 77 -29.47 9.98 27.07
N ASP A 78 -29.90 11.21 27.38
CA ASP A 78 -29.58 12.38 26.55
C ASP A 78 -28.06 12.62 26.47
N LYS A 79 -27.36 12.57 27.60
CA LYS A 79 -25.90 12.79 27.65
C LYS A 79 -25.12 11.64 27.03
N LEU A 80 -25.52 10.39 27.26
CA LEU A 80 -24.92 9.24 26.59
C LEU A 80 -25.13 9.32 25.07
N TYR A 81 -26.36 9.56 24.59
CA TYR A 81 -26.64 9.68 23.17
C TYR A 81 -25.84 10.83 22.53
N SER A 82 -25.90 12.03 23.12
CA SER A 82 -25.22 13.21 22.57
C SER A 82 -23.70 13.09 22.57
N PHE A 83 -23.12 12.38 23.55
CA PHE A 83 -21.70 12.04 23.55
C PHE A 83 -21.37 11.00 22.47
N PHE A 84 -21.95 9.81 22.52
CA PHE A 84 -21.53 8.69 21.67
C PHE A 84 -21.85 8.88 20.18
N LYS A 85 -22.94 9.59 19.83
CA LYS A 85 -23.25 9.88 18.40
C LYS A 85 -22.12 10.64 17.69
N ARG A 86 -21.32 11.41 18.44
CA ARG A 86 -20.18 12.19 17.91
C ARG A 86 -19.00 11.30 17.52
N TYR A 87 -18.92 10.10 18.10
CA TYR A 87 -17.74 9.23 17.98
C TYR A 87 -18.02 7.87 17.34
N PHE A 88 -19.28 7.41 17.34
CA PHE A 88 -19.66 6.13 16.77
C PHE A 88 -20.22 6.33 15.37
N SER A 89 -19.53 5.77 14.39
CA SER A 89 -19.96 5.80 13.00
C SER A 89 -20.99 4.71 12.73
N ALA A 90 -21.89 4.97 11.77
CA ALA A 90 -22.88 3.99 11.30
C ALA A 90 -22.26 2.72 10.66
N ASN A 91 -20.94 2.73 10.44
CA ASN A 91 -20.20 1.63 9.79
C ASN A 91 -19.40 0.80 10.80
N GLY A 92 -19.57 1.07 12.09
CA GLY A 92 -18.92 0.31 13.15
C GLY A 92 -17.47 0.68 13.46
N GLY A 93 -17.03 1.87 13.04
CA GLY A 93 -15.76 2.46 13.45
C GLY A 93 -15.93 3.55 14.53
N ILE A 94 -14.91 3.70 15.36
CA ILE A 94 -14.82 4.69 16.45
C ILE A 94 -13.86 5.79 16.02
N TYR A 95 -14.35 7.02 15.83
CA TYR A 95 -13.56 8.20 15.46
C TYR A 95 -14.47 9.44 15.45
N PHE A 96 -13.93 10.65 15.23
CA PHE A 96 -14.74 11.86 15.09
C PHE A 96 -15.74 11.80 13.91
N ASN A 97 -16.95 11.33 14.19
CA ASN A 97 -18.07 11.29 13.26
C ASN A 97 -18.60 12.71 13.06
N ASP A 98 -18.93 13.40 14.17
CA ASP A 98 -19.39 14.79 14.21
C ASP A 98 -18.46 15.64 15.10
N THR A 99 -18.11 16.86 14.68
CA THR A 99 -17.23 17.77 15.46
C THR A 99 -18.05 18.75 16.32
N PRO A 100 -17.60 19.11 17.54
CA PRO A 100 -18.35 19.97 18.47
C PRO A 100 -18.70 21.38 17.95
N LEU A 101 -17.91 21.92 17.01
CA LEU A 101 -18.19 23.21 16.33
C LEU A 101 -19.56 23.21 15.61
N TYR A 102 -20.09 22.03 15.26
CA TYR A 102 -21.39 21.91 14.62
C TYR A 102 -22.58 22.11 15.58
N ASP A 103 -22.44 21.73 16.86
CA ASP A 103 -23.52 21.83 17.85
C ASP A 103 -23.69 23.26 18.41
N SER A 104 -22.71 24.15 18.22
CA SER A 104 -22.66 25.48 18.87
C SER A 104 -22.63 26.68 17.93
N LEU A 105 -22.52 26.49 16.61
CA LEU A 105 -22.40 27.62 15.66
C LEU A 105 -23.71 28.08 15.01
N TYR A 106 -24.79 27.29 15.05
CA TYR A 106 -25.96 27.63 14.24
C TYR A 106 -27.30 27.37 14.92
N THR A 107 -27.56 28.22 15.90
CA THR A 107 -28.88 28.82 16.01
C THR A 107 -28.71 30.33 15.82
N LYS A 108 -29.30 30.86 14.72
CA LYS A 108 -29.37 32.26 14.29
C LYS A 108 -28.27 32.77 13.34
N SER A 109 -28.31 32.37 12.07
CA SER A 109 -27.98 33.25 10.93
C SER A 109 -28.07 32.45 9.62
N ASP A 110 -28.74 33.00 8.61
CA ASP A 110 -28.82 32.47 7.22
C ASP A 110 -27.45 32.43 6.47
N TYR A 111 -26.34 32.57 7.19
CA TYR A 111 -24.96 32.39 6.69
C TYR A 111 -24.42 30.96 6.84
N GLU A 112 -25.31 29.99 7.05
CA GLU A 112 -24.97 28.57 7.14
C GLU A 112 -25.12 27.87 5.79
N LYS A 113 -24.32 28.31 4.81
CA LYS A 113 -23.98 27.54 3.61
C LYS A 113 -22.48 27.28 3.51
N CYS A 114 -21.76 27.38 4.62
CA CYS A 114 -20.45 26.77 4.74
C CYS A 114 -20.65 25.26 4.97
N SER A 115 -20.72 24.54 3.83
CA SER A 115 -20.24 23.15 3.70
C SER A 115 -21.02 22.05 4.43
N LEU A 116 -22.23 21.78 3.95
CA LEU A 116 -22.85 20.46 4.06
C LEU A 116 -21.82 19.36 3.66
N LYS A 117 -21.46 18.49 4.62
CA LYS A 117 -20.62 17.27 4.47
C LYS A 117 -19.13 17.41 4.14
N LYS A 118 -18.56 18.61 4.01
CA LYS A 118 -17.15 18.77 3.57
C LYS A 118 -16.20 19.43 4.59
N ASP A 119 -16.69 20.04 5.65
CA ASP A 119 -15.85 20.87 6.54
C ASP A 119 -15.15 20.12 7.67
N THR A 120 -14.49 19.01 7.34
CA THR A 120 -13.04 18.86 7.58
C THR A 120 -12.57 17.43 7.32
N ALA A 121 -11.98 17.25 6.14
CA ALA A 121 -10.95 16.27 5.86
C ALA A 121 -9.69 16.58 6.72
N LEU A 122 -9.82 16.56 8.05
CA LEU A 122 -8.69 16.65 8.96
C LEU A 122 -8.14 15.25 9.16
N PHE A 123 -6.83 15.09 8.97
CA PHE A 123 -6.06 13.93 9.41
C PHE A 123 -6.42 13.52 10.86
N TYR A 124 -6.67 14.48 11.75
CA TYR A 124 -7.11 14.24 13.13
C TYR A 124 -8.39 13.39 13.25
N LYS A 125 -9.28 13.38 12.26
CA LYS A 125 -10.45 12.48 12.27
C LYS A 125 -10.07 11.02 12.13
N THR A 126 -8.93 10.74 11.51
CA THR A 126 -8.45 9.38 11.23
C THR A 126 -7.10 9.07 11.88
N LYS A 127 -6.63 9.96 12.76
CA LYS A 127 -5.46 9.74 13.59
C LYS A 127 -5.72 8.57 14.53
N ASP A 128 -4.70 7.76 14.77
CA ASP A 128 -4.79 6.55 15.59
C ASP A 128 -5.80 5.52 15.08
N LEU A 129 -6.03 5.47 13.76
CA LEU A 129 -6.82 4.43 13.13
C LEU A 129 -5.95 3.51 12.28
N TYR A 130 -6.29 2.23 12.28
CA TYR A 130 -5.93 1.31 11.22
C TYR A 130 -6.91 1.47 10.07
N TYR A 131 -6.39 1.78 8.88
CA TYR A 131 -7.18 1.66 7.66
C TYR A 131 -7.27 0.19 7.26
N VAL A 132 -8.47 -0.37 7.38
CA VAL A 132 -8.76 -1.72 6.92
C VAL A 132 -9.57 -1.58 5.64
N LYS A 133 -8.93 -1.94 4.54
CA LYS A 133 -9.67 -2.09 3.28
C LYS A 133 -10.71 -3.19 3.52
N SER A 134 -11.99 -2.87 3.44
CA SER A 134 -13.09 -3.82 3.64
C SER A 134 -13.66 -4.22 2.28
N GLU A 135 -14.01 -5.50 2.14
CA GLU A 135 -14.71 -5.97 0.95
C GLU A 135 -16.10 -5.33 0.90
N THR A 136 -16.55 -5.01 -0.32
CA THR A 136 -17.95 -4.65 -0.53
C THR A 136 -18.82 -5.87 -0.25
N ILE A 137 -19.62 -5.80 0.81
CA ILE A 137 -20.65 -6.80 1.10
C ILE A 137 -21.81 -6.55 0.14
N TYR A 138 -21.86 -7.33 -0.95
CA TYR A 138 -23.00 -7.34 -1.86
C TYR A 138 -24.16 -8.07 -1.18
N LYS A 139 -25.30 -7.41 -1.06
CA LYS A 139 -26.54 -8.02 -0.58
C LYS A 139 -27.47 -8.26 -1.78
N ASP A 140 -28.43 -9.15 -1.59
CA ASP A 140 -29.56 -9.27 -2.49
C ASP A 140 -30.21 -7.88 -2.63
N PHE A 141 -30.44 -7.46 -3.87
CA PHE A 141 -30.81 -6.09 -4.14
C PHE A 141 -31.83 -6.05 -5.26
N CYS A 142 -33.01 -5.54 -4.94
CA CYS A 142 -34.11 -5.42 -5.86
C CYS A 142 -34.48 -3.93 -5.98
N PHE A 143 -34.56 -3.43 -7.20
CA PHE A 143 -35.00 -2.05 -7.46
C PHE A 143 -35.65 -1.91 -8.82
N GLU A 144 -36.51 -0.92 -8.95
CA GLU A 144 -37.11 -0.55 -10.22
C GLU A 144 -36.26 0.49 -10.97
N LEU A 145 -36.15 0.35 -12.28
CA LEU A 145 -35.53 1.31 -13.20
C LEU A 145 -36.26 1.24 -14.56
N GLU A 146 -36.76 2.38 -15.05
CA GLU A 146 -37.48 2.48 -16.33
C GLU A 146 -38.67 1.47 -16.45
N ASN A 147 -39.46 1.32 -15.38
CA ASN A 147 -40.59 0.38 -15.25
C ASN A 147 -40.22 -1.12 -15.36
N ILE A 148 -38.94 -1.47 -15.20
CA ILE A 148 -38.45 -2.85 -15.13
C ILE A 148 -37.92 -3.07 -13.71
N LEU A 149 -38.34 -4.16 -13.07
CA LEU A 149 -37.82 -4.54 -11.76
C LEU A 149 -36.54 -5.37 -11.97
N PHE A 150 -35.42 -4.92 -11.41
CA PHE A 150 -34.15 -5.65 -11.44
C PHE A 150 -33.93 -6.29 -10.09
N ASN A 151 -33.86 -7.61 -10.07
CA ASN A 151 -33.57 -8.40 -8.88
C ASN A 151 -32.20 -9.07 -9.02
N PHE A 152 -31.33 -8.85 -8.04
CA PHE A 152 -29.98 -9.42 -8.02
C PHE A 152 -29.83 -10.37 -6.83
N ASP A 153 -29.56 -11.63 -7.14
CA ASP A 153 -29.31 -12.72 -6.21
C ASP A 153 -27.80 -12.91 -6.01
N THR A 154 -27.36 -12.77 -4.77
CA THR A 154 -25.96 -12.84 -4.34
C THR A 154 -25.60 -14.16 -3.65
N SER A 155 -26.52 -15.12 -3.58
CA SER A 155 -26.30 -16.43 -2.92
C SER A 155 -25.12 -17.23 -3.48
N SER A 156 -24.75 -16.99 -4.73
CA SER A 156 -23.62 -17.65 -5.41
C SER A 156 -22.31 -16.85 -5.36
N LEU A 157 -22.31 -15.69 -4.68
CA LEU A 157 -21.17 -14.80 -4.61
C LEU A 157 -20.21 -15.29 -3.51
N GLU A 158 -19.07 -15.83 -3.94
CA GLU A 158 -17.98 -16.15 -3.00
C GLU A 158 -17.28 -14.85 -2.58
N SER A 159 -16.85 -14.75 -1.32
CA SER A 159 -16.00 -13.64 -0.87
C SER A 159 -14.62 -13.72 -1.52
N LYS A 160 -13.96 -12.58 -1.72
CA LYS A 160 -12.61 -12.60 -2.27
C LYS A 160 -11.66 -13.15 -1.19
N LYS A 161 -10.47 -13.61 -1.62
CA LYS A 161 -9.42 -14.05 -0.67
C LYS A 161 -8.75 -12.83 -0.03
N ASN A 162 -8.65 -11.75 -0.81
CA ASN A 162 -8.09 -10.45 -0.48
C ASN A 162 -8.99 -9.33 -1.07
N ASN A 163 -8.77 -8.08 -0.66
CA ASN A 163 -9.48 -6.89 -1.16
C ASN A 163 -9.15 -6.47 -2.62
N GLU A 164 -9.03 -7.43 -3.52
CA GLU A 164 -8.67 -7.24 -4.91
C GLU A 164 -9.83 -6.68 -5.71
N LYS A 165 -9.54 -5.88 -6.75
CA LYS A 165 -10.57 -5.34 -7.63
C LYS A 165 -10.99 -6.38 -8.68
N ILE A 166 -11.64 -7.45 -8.22
CA ILE A 166 -12.30 -8.44 -9.09
C ILE A 166 -13.67 -7.90 -9.52
N ASP A 167 -13.92 -7.93 -10.83
CA ASP A 167 -15.20 -7.53 -11.44
C ASP A 167 -16.34 -8.51 -11.12
N LEU A 168 -17.56 -7.98 -11.05
CA LEU A 168 -18.77 -8.79 -10.96
C LEU A 168 -19.21 -9.27 -12.35
N VAL A 169 -19.60 -10.54 -12.41
CA VAL A 169 -20.27 -11.16 -13.56
C VAL A 169 -21.74 -11.32 -13.24
N PHE A 170 -22.59 -10.72 -14.08
CA PHE A 170 -24.04 -10.81 -13.99
C PHE A 170 -24.55 -11.81 -15.01
N THR A 171 -25.28 -12.83 -14.56
CA THR A 171 -25.89 -13.84 -15.43
C THR A 171 -27.39 -13.84 -15.21
N LEU A 172 -28.16 -13.60 -16.28
CA LEU A 172 -29.63 -13.66 -16.25
C LEU A 172 -30.07 -15.09 -15.92
N LYS A 173 -30.89 -15.26 -14.88
CA LYS A 173 -31.48 -16.57 -14.51
C LYS A 173 -32.79 -16.78 -15.26
N ASP A 174 -33.68 -15.83 -15.13
CA ASP A 174 -35.04 -15.88 -15.66
C ASP A 174 -35.67 -14.47 -15.69
N THR A 175 -36.82 -14.39 -16.36
CA THR A 175 -37.64 -13.17 -16.41
C THR A 175 -39.07 -13.49 -16.02
N ASP A 176 -39.66 -12.67 -15.16
CA ASP A 176 -41.09 -12.74 -14.84
C ASP A 176 -41.85 -11.67 -15.65
N THR A 177 -42.57 -12.13 -16.67
CA THR A 177 -43.35 -11.26 -17.57
C THR A 177 -44.60 -10.67 -16.92
N LYS A 178 -45.08 -11.20 -15.77
CA LYS A 178 -46.25 -10.66 -15.06
C LYS A 178 -45.90 -9.43 -14.23
N THR A 179 -44.70 -9.42 -13.64
CA THR A 179 -44.19 -8.34 -12.80
C THR A 179 -43.16 -7.46 -13.51
N ASN A 180 -42.82 -7.80 -14.76
CA ASN A 180 -41.76 -7.18 -15.56
C ASN A 180 -40.41 -7.18 -14.82
N THR A 181 -40.07 -8.34 -14.24
CA THR A 181 -38.87 -8.53 -13.41
C THR A 181 -37.78 -9.29 -14.15
N LEU A 182 -36.53 -8.82 -14.05
CA LEU A 182 -35.33 -9.50 -14.51
C LEU A 182 -34.54 -10.01 -13.31
N ASN A 183 -34.37 -11.34 -13.21
CA ASN A 183 -33.64 -11.99 -12.12
C ASN A 183 -32.21 -12.30 -12.55
N PHE A 184 -31.23 -11.73 -11.85
CA PHE A 184 -29.80 -11.92 -12.10
C PHE A 184 -29.15 -12.73 -10.98
N SER A 185 -28.31 -13.70 -11.33
CA SER A 185 -27.26 -14.20 -10.44
C SER A 185 -26.03 -13.32 -10.54
N VAL A 186 -25.40 -13.06 -9.41
CA VAL A 186 -24.14 -12.31 -9.33
C VAL A 186 -23.02 -13.23 -8.84
N THR A 187 -21.92 -13.25 -9.59
CA THR A 187 -20.70 -14.02 -9.26
C THR A 187 -19.46 -13.15 -9.43
N LEU A 188 -18.33 -13.57 -8.86
CA LEU A 188 -17.03 -12.95 -9.12
C LEU A 188 -16.46 -13.44 -10.46
N SER A 189 -15.80 -12.55 -11.20
CA SER A 189 -15.05 -12.92 -12.40
C SER A 189 -13.93 -13.91 -12.04
N SER A 190 -13.91 -15.04 -12.74
CA SER A 190 -12.83 -16.03 -12.69
C SER A 190 -12.21 -16.19 -14.08
N GLN A 191 -10.88 -16.21 -14.17
CA GLN A 191 -10.14 -16.45 -15.42
C GLN A 191 -10.55 -15.52 -16.59
N GLY A 192 -10.90 -14.27 -16.32
CA GLY A 192 -11.29 -13.30 -17.35
C GLY A 192 -12.72 -13.45 -17.88
N THR A 193 -13.58 -14.22 -17.20
CA THR A 193 -15.01 -14.25 -17.48
C THR A 193 -15.62 -12.86 -17.29
N GLN A 194 -16.41 -12.41 -18.28
CA GLN A 194 -17.05 -11.10 -18.29
C GLN A 194 -18.56 -11.25 -18.48
N THR A 195 -19.29 -10.23 -18.02
CA THR A 195 -20.73 -10.14 -18.25
C THR A 195 -21.01 -10.02 -19.75
N LYS A 196 -21.71 -11.00 -20.31
CA LYS A 196 -22.03 -11.04 -21.74
C LYS A 196 -23.31 -10.27 -22.04
N ILE A 197 -23.19 -8.94 -22.07
CA ILE A 197 -24.32 -8.02 -22.26
C ILE A 197 -25.13 -8.34 -23.52
N SER A 198 -24.47 -8.67 -24.64
CA SER A 198 -25.13 -9.00 -25.90
C SER A 198 -25.98 -10.27 -25.83
N GLU A 199 -25.55 -11.29 -25.09
CA GLU A 199 -26.32 -12.52 -24.87
C GLU A 199 -27.56 -12.24 -24.01
N ILE A 200 -27.41 -11.46 -22.93
CA ILE A 200 -28.51 -11.05 -22.04
C ILE A 200 -29.59 -10.27 -22.80
N LEU A 201 -29.19 -9.29 -23.62
CA LEU A 201 -30.13 -8.50 -24.42
C LEU A 201 -30.91 -9.36 -25.43
N LYS A 202 -30.25 -10.35 -26.04
CA LYS A 202 -30.88 -11.29 -26.98
C LYS A 202 -31.91 -12.18 -26.27
N GLU A 203 -31.60 -12.64 -25.06
CA GLU A 203 -32.49 -13.49 -24.27
C GLU A 203 -33.73 -12.72 -23.78
N CYS A 204 -33.55 -11.50 -23.28
CA CYS A 204 -34.65 -10.60 -22.93
C CYS A 204 -35.57 -10.32 -24.14
N PHE A 205 -35.00 -10.09 -25.32
CA PHE A 205 -35.77 -9.86 -26.55
C PHE A 205 -36.61 -11.09 -26.93
N ASN A 206 -36.04 -12.29 -26.87
CA ASN A 206 -36.76 -13.53 -27.15
C ASN A 206 -37.92 -13.79 -26.18
N GLN A 207 -37.84 -13.26 -24.96
CA GLN A 207 -38.85 -13.39 -23.91
C GLN A 207 -39.85 -12.21 -23.91
N GLY A 208 -39.78 -11.31 -24.89
CA GLY A 208 -40.72 -10.20 -25.06
C GLY A 208 -40.45 -8.96 -24.21
N VAL A 209 -39.30 -8.90 -23.52
CA VAL A 209 -38.89 -7.75 -22.70
C VAL A 209 -38.04 -6.79 -23.55
N LYS A 210 -38.51 -5.54 -23.71
CA LYS A 210 -37.77 -4.50 -24.43
C LYS A 210 -36.78 -3.82 -23.48
N LEU A 211 -35.50 -4.18 -23.59
CA LEU A 211 -34.41 -3.68 -22.74
C LEU A 211 -33.30 -3.06 -23.60
N ASP A 212 -32.83 -1.87 -23.22
CA ASP A 212 -31.70 -1.19 -23.85
C ASP A 212 -30.39 -1.44 -23.09
N GLU A 213 -29.27 -1.44 -23.81
CA GLU A 213 -27.93 -1.67 -23.27
C GLU A 213 -27.57 -0.63 -22.20
N GLU A 214 -27.90 0.64 -22.43
CA GLU A 214 -27.65 1.72 -21.48
C GLU A 214 -28.43 1.54 -20.17
N VAL A 215 -29.67 1.04 -20.23
CA VAL A 215 -30.50 0.76 -19.06
C VAL A 215 -29.91 -0.39 -18.26
N LEU A 216 -29.48 -1.46 -18.94
CA LEU A 216 -28.85 -2.62 -18.31
C LEU A 216 -27.51 -2.25 -17.64
N LYS A 217 -26.67 -1.44 -18.31
CA LYS A 217 -25.44 -0.90 -17.72
C LYS A 217 -25.72 -0.04 -16.50
N LYS A 218 -26.75 0.81 -16.53
CA LYS A 218 -27.18 1.61 -15.38
C LYS A 218 -27.66 0.74 -14.22
N ALA A 219 -28.39 -0.35 -14.49
CA ALA A 219 -28.82 -1.29 -13.47
C ALA A 219 -27.62 -1.97 -12.78
N PHE A 220 -26.67 -2.50 -13.56
CA PHE A 220 -25.44 -3.08 -12.99
C PHE A 220 -24.62 -2.05 -12.21
N ALA A 221 -24.50 -0.82 -12.71
CA ALA A 221 -23.82 0.26 -11.99
C ALA A 221 -24.53 0.61 -10.68
N LYS A 222 -25.87 0.58 -10.65
CA LYS A 222 -26.67 0.81 -9.44
C LYS A 222 -26.51 -0.32 -8.42
N PHE A 223 -26.42 -1.58 -8.86
CA PHE A 223 -26.07 -2.71 -8.00
C PHE A 223 -24.64 -2.58 -7.43
N LYS A 224 -23.66 -2.26 -8.29
CA LYS A 224 -22.24 -2.08 -7.90
C LYS A 224 -22.02 -0.93 -6.91
N LYS A 225 -22.97 -0.01 -6.77
CA LYS A 225 -22.92 1.09 -5.78
C LYS A 225 -23.23 0.65 -4.36
N GLN A 226 -23.65 -0.60 -4.13
CA GLN A 226 -23.78 -1.13 -2.78
C GLN A 226 -22.42 -1.12 -2.09
N GLY A 227 -22.34 -0.49 -0.91
CA GLY A 227 -21.32 -0.72 0.12
C GLY A 227 -19.85 -0.66 -0.28
N SER A 228 -19.33 0.45 -0.80
CA SER A 228 -17.89 0.75 -0.62
C SER A 228 -17.77 1.75 0.53
N MET A 229 -17.50 1.25 1.72
CA MET A 229 -17.42 2.07 2.91
C MET A 229 -16.20 1.63 3.71
N ASP A 230 -15.27 2.56 3.88
CA ASP A 230 -14.01 2.33 4.58
C ASP A 230 -14.27 1.81 6.01
N TYR A 231 -13.62 0.69 6.37
CA TYR A 231 -13.63 0.14 7.72
C TYR A 231 -12.38 0.59 8.47
N PHE A 232 -12.56 1.00 9.72
CA PHE A 232 -11.45 1.45 10.57
C PHE A 232 -11.48 0.73 11.90
N ILE A 233 -10.30 0.45 12.42
CA ILE A 233 -10.11 -0.05 13.79
C ILE A 233 -9.31 1.00 14.55
N HIS A 234 -9.83 1.47 15.68
CA HIS A 234 -9.18 2.48 16.50
C HIS A 234 -8.06 1.85 17.36
N LYS A 235 -6.82 2.34 17.20
CA LYS A 235 -5.60 1.82 17.86
C LYS A 235 -5.70 1.86 19.39
N ASN A 236 -6.36 2.88 19.95
CA ASN A 236 -6.59 3.04 21.40
C ASN A 236 -7.97 3.66 21.73
N ALA A 237 -9.06 2.92 21.48
CA ALA A 237 -10.42 3.44 21.68
C ALA A 237 -10.69 3.88 23.13
N LEU A 238 -10.13 3.14 24.10
CA LEU A 238 -10.30 3.40 25.52
C LEU A 238 -9.74 4.77 25.92
N GLY A 239 -8.48 5.04 25.55
CA GLY A 239 -7.81 6.30 25.87
C GLY A 239 -8.49 7.48 25.19
N PHE A 240 -8.79 7.32 23.89
CA PHE A 240 -9.48 8.34 23.10
C PHE A 240 -10.83 8.72 23.70
N LEU A 241 -11.74 7.75 23.88
CA LEU A 241 -13.08 8.04 24.39
C LEU A 241 -13.07 8.57 25.82
N LYS A 242 -12.11 8.17 26.66
CA LYS A 242 -11.95 8.73 28.01
C LYS A 242 -11.56 10.20 27.98
N GLU A 243 -10.57 10.56 27.18
CA GLU A 243 -10.16 11.96 27.00
C GLU A 243 -11.34 12.80 26.48
N GLN A 244 -12.04 12.29 25.46
CA GLN A 244 -13.20 12.96 24.90
C GLN A 244 -14.35 13.10 25.91
N LEU A 245 -14.59 12.09 26.75
CA LEU A 245 -15.59 12.15 27.82
C LEU A 245 -15.24 13.21 28.86
N ASP A 246 -13.98 13.30 29.27
CA ASP A 246 -13.52 14.31 30.22
C ASP A 246 -13.71 15.73 29.66
N LEU A 247 -13.39 15.95 28.38
CA LEU A 247 -13.64 17.22 27.69
C LEU A 247 -15.14 17.54 27.59
N TYR A 248 -15.97 16.56 27.25
CA TYR A 248 -17.42 16.70 27.16
C TYR A 248 -18.04 17.07 28.51
N LEU A 249 -17.66 16.36 29.57
CA LEU A 249 -18.15 16.62 30.92
C LEU A 249 -17.67 17.97 31.46
N PHE A 250 -16.44 18.37 31.13
CA PHE A 250 -15.95 19.71 31.45
C PHE A 250 -16.81 20.78 30.79
N GLU A 251 -17.11 20.64 29.49
CA GLU A 251 -17.96 21.58 28.78
C GLU A 251 -19.36 21.65 29.39
N TYR A 252 -19.97 20.51 29.65
CA TYR A 252 -21.29 20.41 30.28
C TYR A 252 -21.32 21.06 31.68
N LEU A 253 -20.30 20.79 32.49
CA LEU A 253 -20.21 21.30 33.86
C LEU A 253 -19.96 22.81 33.92
N PHE A 254 -19.18 23.38 32.99
CA PHE A 254 -18.81 24.81 33.04
C PHE A 254 -19.65 25.71 32.12
N LYS A 255 -20.28 25.19 31.06
CA LYS A 255 -21.09 26.00 30.13
C LYS A 255 -22.60 25.87 30.35
N GLU A 256 -23.09 24.69 30.73
CA GLU A 256 -24.54 24.43 30.80
C GLU A 256 -25.10 24.52 32.23
N MET A 257 -24.27 24.34 33.26
CA MET A 257 -24.75 24.37 34.64
C MET A 257 -24.96 25.78 35.19
N THR A 258 -26.10 25.98 35.85
CA THR A 258 -26.47 27.22 36.54
C THR A 258 -26.26 27.17 38.06
N ALA A 259 -26.16 25.98 38.65
CA ALA A 259 -25.96 25.77 40.08
C ALA A 259 -24.95 24.64 40.36
N PHE A 260 -23.97 24.90 41.23
CA PHE A 260 -22.93 23.95 41.66
C PHE A 260 -23.25 23.45 43.08
N ASP A 261 -23.98 22.34 43.19
CA ASP A 261 -24.26 21.69 44.48
C ASP A 261 -23.83 20.21 44.51
N ALA A 262 -23.72 19.64 45.71
CA ALA A 262 -23.24 18.27 45.92
C ALA A 262 -24.16 17.21 45.31
N LYS A 263 -25.47 17.46 45.24
CA LYS A 263 -26.43 16.53 44.63
C LYS A 263 -26.18 16.46 43.13
N ARG A 264 -26.03 17.62 42.48
CA ARG A 264 -25.77 17.71 41.05
C ARG A 264 -24.43 17.12 40.65
N LEU A 265 -23.39 17.34 41.45
CA LEU A 265 -22.09 16.71 41.23
C LEU A 265 -22.17 15.16 41.28
N ASN A 266 -22.97 14.60 42.20
CA ASN A 266 -23.20 13.15 42.27
C ASN A 266 -23.99 12.60 41.08
N GLU A 267 -24.98 13.35 40.57
CA GLU A 267 -25.73 12.99 39.35
C GLU A 267 -24.79 12.93 38.13
N ILE A 268 -23.93 13.94 37.97
CA ILE A 268 -22.93 13.97 36.88
C ILE A 268 -21.91 12.84 37.03
N ASN A 269 -21.48 12.53 38.26
CA ASN A 269 -20.61 11.40 38.51
C ASN A 269 -21.28 10.07 38.12
N THR A 270 -22.58 9.91 38.37
CA THR A 270 -23.36 8.76 37.90
C THR A 270 -23.34 8.65 36.37
N ILE A 271 -23.52 9.77 35.66
CA ILE A 271 -23.44 9.82 34.18
C ILE A 271 -22.03 9.41 33.72
N LYS A 272 -20.98 9.96 34.35
CA LYS A 272 -19.59 9.63 34.04
C LYS A 272 -19.32 8.14 34.25
N GLU A 273 -19.76 7.56 35.36
CA GLU A 273 -19.57 6.14 35.67
C GLU A 273 -20.22 5.25 34.61
N VAL A 274 -21.47 5.51 34.23
CA VAL A 274 -22.16 4.74 33.19
C VAL A 274 -21.48 4.92 31.83
N ALA A 275 -21.12 6.15 31.46
CA ALA A 275 -20.41 6.41 30.20
C ALA A 275 -19.07 5.68 30.14
N LEU A 276 -18.31 5.65 31.25
CA LEU A 276 -17.06 4.91 31.34
C LEU A 276 -17.26 3.39 31.16
N GLN A 277 -18.35 2.82 31.69
CA GLN A 277 -18.66 1.40 31.48
C GLN A 277 -18.98 1.09 30.02
N VAL A 278 -19.74 1.96 29.34
CA VAL A 278 -20.00 1.84 27.89
C VAL A 278 -18.69 1.94 27.09
N ILE A 279 -17.80 2.85 27.48
CA ILE A 279 -16.48 3.02 26.85
C ILE A 279 -15.64 1.76 27.01
N VAL A 280 -15.61 1.15 28.20
CA VAL A 280 -14.87 -0.09 28.47
C VAL A 280 -15.39 -1.22 27.58
N LEU A 281 -16.71 -1.46 27.59
CA LEU A 281 -17.39 -2.47 26.77
C LEU A 281 -17.03 -2.34 25.29
N VAL A 282 -17.13 -1.14 24.73
CA VAL A 282 -16.82 -0.90 23.31
C VAL A 282 -15.34 -1.11 23.03
N SER A 283 -14.47 -0.68 23.94
CA SER A 283 -13.02 -0.77 23.77
C SER A 283 -12.49 -2.19 23.88
N GLU A 284 -13.12 -3.05 24.69
CA GLU A 284 -12.75 -4.47 24.81
C GLU A 284 -12.82 -5.19 23.46
N PHE A 285 -13.93 -5.02 22.74
CA PHE A 285 -14.08 -5.61 21.41
C PHE A 285 -13.12 -4.99 20.38
N GLU A 286 -12.95 -3.67 20.41
CA GLU A 286 -12.04 -2.97 19.51
C GLU A 286 -10.58 -3.42 19.72
N ASN A 287 -10.18 -3.69 20.96
CA ASN A 287 -8.85 -4.21 21.28
C ASN A 287 -8.62 -5.60 20.68
N GLU A 288 -9.63 -6.48 20.68
CA GLU A 288 -9.53 -7.78 20.01
C GLU A 288 -9.34 -7.64 18.50
N LEU A 289 -10.06 -6.69 17.86
CA LEU A 289 -9.84 -6.38 16.45
C LEU A 289 -8.43 -5.86 16.17
N CYS A 290 -7.91 -4.99 17.03
CA CYS A 290 -6.52 -4.53 16.98
C CYS A 290 -5.51 -5.68 17.07
N LYS A 291 -5.73 -6.65 17.96
CA LYS A 291 -4.88 -7.84 18.09
C LYS A 291 -4.89 -8.67 16.81
N ILE A 292 -6.07 -8.97 16.27
CA ILE A 292 -6.22 -9.74 15.03
C ILE A 292 -5.59 -9.01 13.84
N TRP A 293 -5.73 -7.68 13.77
CA TRP A 293 -5.15 -6.86 12.71
C TRP A 293 -3.61 -6.86 12.75
N ASN A 294 -3.04 -6.68 13.94
CA ASN A 294 -1.59 -6.59 14.18
C ASN A 294 -0.89 -7.95 14.31
N LYS A 295 -1.64 -9.04 14.28
CA LYS A 295 -1.09 -10.40 14.24
C LYS A 295 -0.16 -10.58 13.02
N PRO A 296 1.08 -11.06 13.22
CA PRO A 296 1.91 -11.58 12.13
C PRO A 296 1.24 -12.75 11.38
N ARG A 297 1.45 -12.82 10.07
CA ARG A 297 0.73 -13.76 9.21
C ARG A 297 1.52 -15.05 9.00
N PHE A 298 0.79 -16.17 8.90
CA PHE A 298 1.38 -17.41 8.40
C PHE A 298 1.79 -17.25 6.94
N VAL A 299 2.93 -17.83 6.59
CA VAL A 299 3.36 -17.96 5.21
C VAL A 299 2.62 -19.13 4.59
N LEU A 300 1.95 -18.88 3.46
CA LEU A 300 1.15 -19.85 2.72
C LEU A 300 1.71 -20.04 1.31
N ASN A 301 1.57 -21.26 0.77
CA ASN A 301 1.81 -21.55 -0.65
C ASN A 301 3.19 -21.09 -1.16
N SER A 302 4.23 -21.20 -0.31
CA SER A 302 5.61 -20.89 -0.68
C SER A 302 6.05 -21.68 -1.92
N HIS A 303 6.88 -21.11 -2.77
CA HIS A 303 7.56 -21.80 -3.86
C HIS A 303 8.76 -20.98 -4.34
N PHE A 304 9.62 -21.60 -5.15
CA PHE A 304 10.83 -21.01 -5.68
C PHE A 304 10.77 -20.96 -7.21
N ILE A 305 11.19 -19.84 -7.77
CA ILE A 305 11.48 -19.68 -9.18
C ILE A 305 13.01 -19.66 -9.32
N VAL A 306 13.56 -20.66 -9.99
CA VAL A 306 15.01 -20.88 -10.08
C VAL A 306 15.39 -21.06 -11.54
N SER A 307 16.34 -20.27 -12.04
CA SER A 307 16.86 -20.49 -13.38
C SER A 307 17.72 -21.76 -13.48
N LEU A 308 17.69 -22.39 -14.66
CA LEU A 308 18.42 -23.64 -14.88
C LEU A 308 19.94 -23.51 -14.69
N ASP A 309 20.56 -22.36 -14.95
CA ASP A 309 21.99 -22.11 -14.72
C ASP A 309 22.36 -22.24 -13.24
N LYS A 310 21.47 -21.78 -12.34
CA LYS A 310 21.68 -21.88 -10.89
C LYS A 310 21.58 -23.33 -10.41
N LEU A 311 20.63 -24.10 -10.94
CA LEU A 311 20.52 -25.54 -10.64
C LEU A 311 21.73 -26.32 -11.20
N LYS A 312 22.16 -26.01 -12.42
CA LYS A 312 23.37 -26.62 -13.03
C LYS A 312 24.62 -26.31 -12.24
N ALA A 313 24.79 -25.07 -11.77
CA ALA A 313 25.91 -24.68 -10.93
C ALA A 313 25.96 -25.44 -9.60
N LYS A 314 24.81 -25.95 -9.12
CA LYS A 314 24.70 -26.80 -7.93
C LYS A 314 24.79 -28.30 -8.24
N ASN A 315 25.02 -28.70 -9.50
CA ASN A 315 24.98 -30.09 -9.96
C ASN A 315 23.65 -30.81 -9.67
N TYR A 316 22.53 -30.07 -9.67
CA TYR A 316 21.21 -30.65 -9.45
C TYR A 316 20.79 -31.54 -10.63
N ASP A 317 20.20 -32.70 -10.36
CA ASP A 317 19.78 -33.65 -11.39
C ASP A 317 18.47 -33.20 -12.07
N LEU A 318 18.61 -32.54 -13.22
CA LEU A 318 17.49 -32.05 -14.02
C LEU A 318 16.62 -33.17 -14.62
N ASN A 319 17.08 -34.43 -14.63
CA ASN A 319 16.25 -35.54 -15.11
C ASN A 319 14.99 -35.70 -14.26
N LYS A 320 15.10 -35.50 -12.94
CA LYS A 320 13.98 -35.52 -12.00
C LYS A 320 12.85 -34.59 -12.44
N ILE A 321 13.20 -33.39 -12.91
CA ILE A 321 12.25 -32.41 -13.43
C ILE A 321 11.61 -32.91 -14.72
N THR A 322 12.43 -33.34 -15.70
CA THR A 322 11.91 -33.77 -17.02
C THR A 322 11.06 -35.04 -16.96
N SER A 323 11.30 -35.92 -16.00
CA SER A 323 10.52 -37.15 -15.79
C SER A 323 9.23 -36.92 -14.99
N HIS A 324 9.08 -35.75 -14.37
CA HIS A 324 7.95 -35.49 -13.48
C HIS A 324 6.64 -35.32 -14.27
N PRO A 325 5.50 -35.89 -13.81
CA PRO A 325 4.22 -35.82 -14.54
C PRO A 325 3.72 -34.40 -14.84
N ASN A 326 4.10 -33.41 -14.03
CA ASN A 326 3.72 -32.00 -14.24
C ASN A 326 4.69 -31.21 -15.13
N TYR A 327 5.79 -31.80 -15.61
CA TYR A 327 6.73 -31.11 -16.51
C TYR A 327 6.07 -30.46 -17.74
N PRO A 328 5.07 -31.08 -18.41
CA PRO A 328 4.36 -30.43 -19.52
C PRO A 328 3.68 -29.10 -19.14
N LYS A 329 3.28 -28.91 -17.87
CA LYS A 329 2.72 -27.63 -17.39
C LYS A 329 3.79 -26.53 -17.35
N GLN A 330 4.99 -26.87 -16.86
CA GLN A 330 6.12 -25.95 -16.86
C GLN A 330 6.54 -25.55 -18.29
N VAL A 331 6.58 -26.52 -19.21
CA VAL A 331 6.89 -26.26 -20.63
C VAL A 331 5.86 -25.33 -21.25
N LYS A 332 4.57 -25.57 -20.98
CA LYS A 332 3.48 -24.69 -21.44
C LYS A 332 3.64 -23.28 -20.91
N GLU A 333 3.99 -23.10 -19.63
CA GLU A 333 4.25 -21.77 -19.07
C GLU A 333 5.39 -21.04 -19.81
N TRP A 334 6.50 -21.72 -20.10
CA TRP A 334 7.60 -21.10 -20.86
C TRP A 334 7.17 -20.65 -22.26
N GLN A 335 6.34 -21.46 -22.93
CA GLN A 335 5.76 -21.14 -24.23
C GLN A 335 4.82 -19.94 -24.15
N ASP A 336 3.90 -19.92 -23.18
CA ASP A 336 2.94 -18.83 -22.96
C ASP A 336 3.67 -17.51 -22.63
N LEU A 337 4.83 -17.58 -21.97
CA LEU A 337 5.70 -16.43 -21.70
C LEU A 337 6.55 -15.98 -22.91
N ASN A 338 6.50 -16.68 -24.04
CA ASN A 338 7.36 -16.46 -25.21
C ASN A 338 8.85 -16.52 -24.88
N LEU A 339 9.25 -17.42 -23.98
CA LEU A 339 10.66 -17.71 -23.71
C LEU A 339 11.22 -18.62 -24.80
N LYS A 340 12.50 -18.40 -25.15
CA LYS A 340 13.17 -19.27 -26.11
C LYS A 340 13.36 -20.65 -25.48
N THR A 341 12.80 -21.68 -26.11
CA THR A 341 12.98 -23.08 -25.73
C THR A 341 13.69 -23.81 -26.85
N THR A 342 14.70 -24.61 -26.52
CA THR A 342 15.27 -25.63 -27.41
C THR A 342 14.72 -27.01 -27.04
N ASP A 343 14.78 -27.97 -27.97
CA ASP A 343 14.32 -29.36 -27.74
C ASP A 343 15.05 -30.03 -26.56
N ASN A 344 16.26 -29.58 -26.24
CA ASN A 344 17.08 -30.07 -25.14
C ASN A 344 17.10 -29.07 -23.97
N LEU A 345 16.51 -29.44 -22.83
CA LEU A 345 16.47 -28.58 -21.64
C LEU A 345 17.87 -28.18 -21.13
N LEU A 346 18.89 -29.02 -21.34
CA LEU A 346 20.27 -28.73 -20.94
C LEU A 346 20.89 -27.56 -21.72
N GLU A 347 20.40 -27.27 -22.92
CA GLU A 347 20.86 -26.15 -23.76
C GLU A 347 20.17 -24.82 -23.40
N ASN A 348 19.11 -24.88 -22.60
CA ASN A 348 18.44 -23.69 -22.10
C ASN A 348 19.08 -23.27 -20.76
N GLU A 349 19.92 -22.24 -20.79
CA GLU A 349 20.65 -21.81 -19.60
C GLU A 349 19.76 -21.08 -18.59
N PHE A 350 18.90 -20.15 -19.03
CA PHE A 350 18.21 -19.24 -18.12
C PHE A 350 16.71 -19.51 -17.92
N LEU A 351 16.16 -20.63 -18.42
CA LEU A 351 14.73 -20.90 -18.25
C LEU A 351 14.36 -20.94 -16.75
N PRO A 352 13.31 -20.21 -16.33
CA PRO A 352 12.89 -20.17 -14.94
C PRO A 352 12.05 -21.41 -14.59
N LEU A 353 12.60 -22.33 -13.81
CA LEU A 353 11.84 -23.44 -13.23
C LEU A 353 11.02 -22.91 -12.04
N ASP A 354 9.72 -23.17 -12.03
CA ASP A 354 8.84 -22.85 -10.92
C ASP A 354 8.46 -24.12 -10.14
N THR A 355 8.87 -24.20 -8.87
CA THR A 355 8.59 -25.35 -8.00
C THR A 355 7.12 -25.50 -7.64
N ILE A 356 6.25 -24.54 -7.98
CA ILE A 356 4.78 -24.67 -7.80
C ILE A 356 4.22 -25.92 -8.52
N TYR A 357 4.85 -26.34 -9.63
CA TYR A 357 4.47 -27.55 -10.37
C TYR A 357 5.11 -28.84 -9.82
N PHE A 358 6.10 -28.72 -8.94
CA PHE A 358 6.96 -29.79 -8.44
C PHE A 358 7.05 -29.74 -6.90
N LYS A 359 5.89 -29.71 -6.23
CA LYS A 359 5.79 -29.55 -4.77
C LYS A 359 6.54 -30.62 -3.98
N ASP A 360 6.61 -31.84 -4.51
CA ASP A 360 7.38 -32.96 -3.99
C ASP A 360 8.91 -32.74 -4.05
N LEU A 361 9.38 -31.89 -4.98
CA LEU A 361 10.80 -31.55 -5.16
C LEU A 361 11.16 -30.17 -4.59
N GLU A 362 10.19 -29.40 -4.08
CA GLU A 362 10.41 -28.02 -3.65
C GLU A 362 11.47 -27.91 -2.55
N GLU A 363 11.37 -28.71 -1.49
CA GLU A 363 12.34 -28.68 -0.39
C GLU A 363 13.73 -29.17 -0.85
N GLU A 364 13.79 -30.14 -1.77
CA GLU A 364 15.06 -30.58 -2.36
C GLU A 364 15.74 -29.43 -3.11
N VAL A 365 14.99 -28.69 -3.94
CA VAL A 365 15.46 -27.51 -4.68
C VAL A 365 15.83 -26.36 -3.74
N LYS A 366 14.97 -26.04 -2.77
CA LYS A 366 15.18 -24.98 -1.77
C LYS A 366 16.45 -25.20 -0.96
N SER A 367 16.72 -26.44 -0.57
CA SER A 367 17.93 -26.80 0.19
C SER A 367 19.26 -26.55 -0.56
N GLN A 368 19.23 -26.35 -1.88
CA GLN A 368 20.42 -26.05 -2.67
C GLN A 368 20.92 -24.60 -2.51
N PHE A 369 20.07 -23.70 -2.02
CA PHE A 369 20.32 -22.27 -2.00
C PHE A 369 20.28 -21.70 -0.58
N ASN A 370 21.30 -20.90 -0.24
CA ASN A 370 21.27 -20.11 0.98
C ASN A 370 20.56 -18.77 0.75
N GLU A 371 20.19 -18.09 1.84
CA GLU A 371 19.50 -16.79 1.79
C GLU A 371 20.28 -15.71 1.01
N ASP A 372 21.61 -15.82 0.98
CA ASP A 372 22.46 -14.90 0.20
C ASP A 372 22.40 -15.12 -1.31
N GLU A 373 21.97 -16.30 -1.74
CA GLU A 373 21.82 -16.66 -3.14
C GLU A 373 20.42 -16.32 -3.67
N ILE A 374 19.49 -15.96 -2.79
CA ILE A 374 18.13 -15.54 -3.15
C ILE A 374 18.18 -14.07 -3.58
N ASN A 375 17.86 -13.82 -4.85
CA ASN A 375 17.87 -12.49 -5.45
C ASN A 375 16.61 -11.69 -5.09
N GLY A 376 15.47 -12.35 -4.89
CA GLY A 376 14.22 -11.65 -4.62
C GLY A 376 13.20 -12.46 -3.85
N THR A 377 12.34 -11.76 -3.13
CA THR A 377 11.16 -12.30 -2.46
C THR A 377 9.91 -11.57 -2.96
N LEU A 378 8.94 -12.31 -3.50
CA LEU A 378 7.64 -11.77 -3.90
C LEU A 378 6.56 -12.26 -2.95
N ILE A 379 5.81 -11.33 -2.38
CA ILE A 379 4.84 -11.61 -1.32
C ILE A 379 3.47 -11.15 -1.78
N LYS A 380 2.54 -12.09 -1.88
CA LYS A 380 1.14 -11.76 -2.16
C LYS A 380 0.39 -11.54 -0.85
N SER A 381 0.16 -10.27 -0.53
CA SER A 381 -0.49 -9.89 0.72
C SER A 381 -0.89 -8.43 0.73
N GLU A 382 -1.80 -8.09 1.65
CA GLU A 382 -2.03 -6.72 2.08
C GLU A 382 -0.73 -6.15 2.67
N ASN A 383 -0.31 -4.99 2.19
CA ASN A 383 1.04 -4.48 2.43
C ASN A 383 1.30 -4.06 3.89
N TYR A 384 0.32 -3.58 4.65
CA TYR A 384 0.50 -3.37 6.09
C TYR A 384 0.78 -4.70 6.81
N GLN A 385 0.00 -5.74 6.50
CA GLN A 385 0.16 -7.06 7.12
C GLN A 385 1.50 -7.70 6.77
N ALA A 386 1.94 -7.53 5.52
CA ALA A 386 3.24 -8.01 5.08
C ALA A 386 4.38 -7.27 5.79
N LEU A 387 4.37 -5.93 5.82
CA LEU A 387 5.39 -5.14 6.53
C LEU A 387 5.44 -5.50 8.02
N ASN A 388 4.29 -5.66 8.67
CA ASN A 388 4.23 -6.06 10.08
C ASN A 388 4.75 -7.49 10.31
N SER A 389 4.51 -8.41 9.39
CA SER A 389 5.03 -9.79 9.47
C SER A 389 6.53 -9.87 9.21
N LEU A 390 7.07 -8.91 8.46
CA LEU A 390 8.49 -8.82 8.09
C LEU A 390 9.34 -7.99 9.07
N LYS A 391 8.71 -7.28 10.02
CA LYS A 391 9.35 -6.27 10.86
C LYS A 391 10.58 -6.78 11.63
N ASN A 392 10.57 -8.04 12.08
CA ASN A 392 11.66 -8.60 12.85
C ASN A 392 12.80 -9.09 11.94
N ARG A 393 12.46 -9.68 10.78
CA ARG A 393 13.43 -10.17 9.79
C ARG A 393 14.23 -9.08 9.10
N TYR A 394 13.59 -7.95 8.80
CA TYR A 394 14.20 -6.88 8.02
C TYR A 394 14.31 -5.56 8.81
N LYS A 395 14.31 -5.64 10.14
CA LYS A 395 14.53 -4.47 11.00
C LYS A 395 15.85 -3.81 10.63
N GLU A 396 15.80 -2.52 10.30
CA GLU A 396 16.99 -1.71 9.96
C GLU A 396 17.90 -2.35 8.89
N ALA A 397 17.31 -3.09 7.94
CA ALA A 397 18.05 -3.84 6.93
C ALA A 397 17.87 -3.27 5.51
N ILE A 398 16.80 -2.53 5.24
CA ILE A 398 16.46 -2.06 3.89
C ILE A 398 17.30 -0.83 3.51
N ASP A 399 17.97 -0.91 2.36
CA ASP A 399 18.80 0.19 1.81
C ASP A 399 17.97 1.21 1.03
N CYS A 400 16.99 0.73 0.26
CA CYS A 400 16.14 1.61 -0.53
C CYS A 400 14.69 1.12 -0.53
N ILE A 401 13.77 2.02 -0.20
CA ILE A 401 12.34 1.80 -0.41
C ILE A 401 11.91 2.66 -1.59
N TYR A 402 11.23 2.06 -2.56
CA TYR A 402 10.50 2.81 -3.59
C TYR A 402 9.05 2.38 -3.56
N ILE A 403 8.12 3.34 -3.55
CA ILE A 403 6.69 3.06 -3.67
C ILE A 403 6.00 3.99 -4.64
N ASP A 404 4.95 3.46 -5.26
CA ASP A 404 4.02 4.16 -6.14
C ASP A 404 2.58 3.97 -5.62
N PRO A 405 2.22 4.62 -4.50
CA PRO A 405 0.89 4.47 -3.92
C PRO A 405 -0.21 5.02 -4.86
N PRO A 406 -1.49 4.71 -4.62
CA PRO A 406 -2.59 5.36 -5.35
C PRO A 406 -2.53 6.88 -5.19
N TYR A 407 -2.77 7.64 -6.26
CA TYR A 407 -2.66 9.11 -6.28
C TYR A 407 -3.95 9.81 -5.87
N ASN A 408 -5.03 9.04 -5.69
CA ASN A 408 -6.34 9.54 -5.28
C ASN A 408 -6.99 10.50 -6.31
N THR A 409 -6.77 10.24 -7.59
CA THR A 409 -7.25 11.09 -8.71
C THR A 409 -8.76 11.04 -8.92
N GLN A 410 -9.48 10.22 -8.15
CA GLN A 410 -10.91 9.92 -8.30
C GLN A 410 -11.25 9.18 -9.60
N ASN A 411 -10.25 8.59 -10.25
CA ASN A 411 -10.43 7.81 -11.47
C ASN A 411 -10.68 6.32 -11.15
N ASN A 412 -11.74 5.75 -11.74
CA ASN A 412 -12.11 4.36 -11.53
C ASN A 412 -11.54 3.39 -12.57
N GLU A 413 -10.79 3.88 -13.58
CA GLU A 413 -10.21 3.07 -14.66
C GLU A 413 -8.98 2.25 -14.24
N PHE A 414 -8.37 2.57 -13.10
CA PHE A 414 -7.24 1.80 -12.57
C PHE A 414 -7.69 0.40 -12.11
N ILE A 415 -6.80 -0.58 -12.20
CA ILE A 415 -7.06 -1.93 -11.65
C ILE A 415 -7.01 -1.96 -10.11
N TYR A 416 -6.55 -0.88 -9.49
CA TYR A 416 -6.57 -0.65 -8.05
C TYR A 416 -7.55 0.48 -7.69
N ALA A 417 -7.81 0.67 -6.40
CA ALA A 417 -8.65 1.76 -5.92
C ALA A 417 -7.86 3.08 -5.93
N ASP A 418 -8.46 4.16 -6.41
CA ASP A 418 -7.84 5.49 -6.54
C ASP A 418 -8.82 6.63 -6.21
N ASN A 419 -9.85 6.31 -5.43
CA ASN A 419 -10.98 7.18 -5.11
C ASN A 419 -11.28 7.17 -3.60
N PHE A 420 -10.23 7.32 -2.80
CA PHE A 420 -10.31 7.37 -1.35
C PHE A 420 -10.78 8.74 -0.86
N LYS A 421 -11.40 8.77 0.33
CA LYS A 421 -11.41 10.01 1.09
C LYS A 421 -9.98 10.31 1.51
N ARG A 422 -9.57 11.57 1.44
CA ARG A 422 -8.20 12.01 1.78
C ARG A 422 -7.76 11.56 3.18
N SER A 423 -8.64 11.62 4.18
CA SER A 423 -8.36 11.14 5.53
C SER A 423 -8.10 9.62 5.56
N SER A 424 -8.87 8.83 4.82
CA SER A 424 -8.66 7.39 4.67
C SER A 424 -7.31 7.08 4.01
N TRP A 425 -6.95 7.85 2.97
CA TRP A 425 -5.67 7.72 2.29
C TRP A 425 -4.49 8.03 3.22
N LEU A 426 -4.60 9.09 4.03
CA LEU A 426 -3.56 9.46 4.99
C LEU A 426 -3.39 8.40 6.08
N ALA A 427 -4.47 7.87 6.66
CA ALA A 427 -4.39 6.79 7.64
C ALA A 427 -3.75 5.52 7.06
N MET A 428 -4.14 5.16 5.82
CA MET A 428 -3.55 4.04 5.08
C MET A 428 -2.03 4.23 4.93
N MET A 429 -1.59 5.42 4.50
CA MET A 429 -0.19 5.72 4.28
C MET A 429 0.59 5.81 5.59
N GLU A 430 0.05 6.47 6.63
CA GLU A 430 0.69 6.61 7.94
C GLU A 430 1.07 5.24 8.50
N ASN A 431 0.13 4.31 8.55
CA ASN A 431 0.35 2.97 9.11
C ASN A 431 1.50 2.22 8.41
N ARG A 432 1.66 2.43 7.10
CA ARG A 432 2.70 1.79 6.29
C ARG A 432 4.04 2.52 6.40
N LEU A 433 4.02 3.85 6.42
CA LEU A 433 5.20 4.69 6.53
C LEU A 433 5.89 4.49 7.88
N GLU A 434 5.13 4.33 8.98
CA GLU A 434 5.67 4.00 10.31
C GLU A 434 6.48 2.68 10.27
N LEU A 435 5.92 1.63 9.68
CA LEU A 435 6.61 0.34 9.53
C LEU A 435 7.79 0.44 8.56
N ALA A 436 7.61 1.07 7.40
CA ALA A 436 8.67 1.28 6.40
C ALA A 436 9.87 2.03 7.00
N HIS A 437 9.63 3.06 7.81
CA HIS A 437 10.67 3.78 8.52
C HIS A 437 11.44 2.87 9.48
N SER A 438 10.79 1.93 10.18
CA SER A 438 11.46 0.96 11.07
C SER A 438 12.31 -0.10 10.34
N LEU A 439 12.01 -0.37 9.07
CA LEU A 439 12.73 -1.34 8.23
C LEU A 439 13.97 -0.75 7.56
N LEU A 440 14.01 0.57 7.32
CA LEU A 440 15.17 1.23 6.73
C LEU A 440 16.38 1.18 7.66
N ASN A 441 17.53 0.85 7.09
CA ASN A 441 18.81 1.03 7.77
C ASN A 441 19.16 2.53 7.89
N ASP A 442 20.15 2.88 8.72
CA ASP A 442 20.51 4.29 8.99
C ASP A 442 20.91 5.11 7.75
N LYS A 443 21.46 4.45 6.72
CA LYS A 443 21.84 5.07 5.45
C LYS A 443 20.70 5.06 4.43
N GLY A 444 19.64 4.31 4.74
CA GLY A 444 18.58 3.97 3.82
C GLY A 444 17.72 5.17 3.47
N VAL A 445 17.22 5.15 2.24
CA VAL A 445 16.38 6.21 1.68
C VAL A 445 15.06 5.63 1.16
N MET A 446 14.01 6.43 1.27
CA MET A 446 12.68 6.12 0.77
C MET A 446 12.28 7.13 -0.30
N PHE A 447 11.77 6.61 -1.41
CA PHE A 447 11.24 7.36 -2.53
C PHE A 447 9.74 7.08 -2.69
N VAL A 448 8.93 8.14 -2.79
CA VAL A 448 7.48 8.05 -2.97
C VAL A 448 7.07 8.85 -4.20
N SER A 449 6.58 8.16 -5.23
CA SER A 449 5.98 8.83 -6.39
C SER A 449 4.58 9.32 -6.04
N ILE A 450 4.25 10.56 -6.40
CA ILE A 450 2.95 11.17 -6.09
C ILE A 450 2.61 12.29 -7.08
N ASP A 451 1.31 12.54 -7.33
CA ASP A 451 0.85 13.70 -8.08
C ASP A 451 0.32 14.83 -7.17
N ASP A 452 -0.17 15.91 -7.77
CA ASP A 452 -0.65 17.09 -7.05
C ASP A 452 -1.84 16.85 -6.12
N ASN A 453 -2.61 15.76 -6.29
CA ASN A 453 -3.81 15.53 -5.47
C ASN A 453 -3.45 15.32 -4.00
N GLU A 454 -2.35 14.62 -3.72
CA GLU A 454 -1.94 14.26 -2.36
C GLU A 454 -0.50 14.67 -2.01
N GLN A 455 0.28 15.25 -2.94
CA GLN A 455 1.70 15.60 -2.69
C GLN A 455 1.93 16.40 -1.40
N ALA A 456 1.17 17.47 -1.18
CA ALA A 456 1.37 18.34 -0.01
C ALA A 456 1.05 17.61 1.31
N TYR A 457 0.01 16.77 1.31
CA TYR A 457 -0.40 16.01 2.48
C TYR A 457 0.55 14.83 2.75
N CYS A 458 1.01 14.16 1.69
CA CYS A 458 2.03 13.12 1.76
C CYS A 458 3.34 13.67 2.32
N LYS A 459 3.81 14.83 1.83
CA LYS A 459 5.00 15.52 2.36
C LYS A 459 4.86 15.82 3.85
N ALA A 460 3.73 16.39 4.28
CA ALA A 460 3.50 16.71 5.68
C ALA A 460 3.46 15.45 6.57
N LEU A 461 2.83 14.38 6.09
CA LEU A 461 2.79 13.09 6.79
C LEU A 461 4.19 12.45 6.88
N MET A 462 4.97 12.48 5.80
CA MET A 462 6.34 11.98 5.83
C MET A 462 7.23 12.82 6.74
N ASP A 463 7.01 14.14 6.83
CA ASP A 463 7.68 14.97 7.83
C ASP A 463 7.34 14.48 9.26
N GLU A 464 6.07 14.21 9.57
CA GLU A 464 5.69 13.67 10.89
C GLU A 464 6.37 12.33 11.20
N VAL A 465 6.41 11.40 10.24
CA VAL A 465 6.96 10.05 10.43
C VAL A 465 8.49 10.03 10.50
N PHE A 466 9.18 10.78 9.65
CA PHE A 466 10.65 10.68 9.50
C PHE A 466 11.43 11.72 10.33
N ASN A 467 10.81 12.84 10.70
CA ASN A 467 11.53 13.98 11.30
C ASN A 467 11.39 14.06 12.81
N GLY A 468 11.11 12.96 13.54
CA GLY A 468 10.87 12.92 15.00
C GLY A 468 12.00 13.46 15.92
N GLY A 469 12.47 14.69 15.68
CA GLY A 469 13.60 15.39 16.28
C GLY A 469 14.55 16.13 15.30
N GLY A 470 14.53 15.88 13.98
CA GLY A 470 15.52 16.42 13.01
C GLY A 470 15.01 16.54 11.57
N ASP A 471 15.75 17.17 10.65
CA ASP A 471 15.36 17.33 9.23
C ASP A 471 15.88 16.17 8.36
N ASN A 472 15.04 15.15 8.13
CA ASN A 472 15.37 13.97 7.32
C ASN A 472 14.83 14.01 5.89
N PHE A 473 14.19 15.11 5.49
CA PHE A 473 13.81 15.34 4.09
C PHE A 473 15.06 15.55 3.24
N VAL A 474 15.24 14.77 2.18
CA VAL A 474 16.42 14.85 1.32
C VAL A 474 16.17 15.79 0.14
N ALA A 475 15.17 15.49 -0.68
CA ALA A 475 14.84 16.25 -1.88
C ALA A 475 13.45 15.90 -2.42
N ASP A 476 12.93 16.76 -3.29
CA ASP A 476 11.79 16.46 -4.17
C ASP A 476 12.31 16.48 -5.61
N PHE A 477 12.05 15.42 -6.36
CA PHE A 477 12.41 15.30 -7.76
C PHE A 477 11.18 15.47 -8.65
N ILE A 478 11.33 16.18 -9.76
CA ILE A 478 10.23 16.43 -10.70
C ILE A 478 10.36 15.51 -11.91
N ARG A 479 9.37 14.63 -12.10
CA ARG A 479 9.29 13.76 -13.28
C ARG A 479 8.33 14.34 -14.31
N LYS A 480 8.79 14.45 -15.56
CA LYS A 480 7.90 14.79 -16.68
C LYS A 480 7.07 13.57 -17.08
N THR A 481 5.75 13.71 -17.10
CA THR A 481 4.82 12.60 -17.37
C THR A 481 4.34 12.55 -18.82
N LYS A 482 4.18 13.72 -19.44
CA LYS A 482 3.70 13.91 -20.82
C LYS A 482 4.28 15.18 -21.44
N SER A 483 4.13 15.37 -22.76
CA SER A 483 4.61 16.58 -23.47
C SER A 483 3.50 17.60 -23.64
N THR A 484 2.30 17.10 -23.95
CA THR A 484 1.10 17.91 -24.14
C THR A 484 -0.05 17.18 -23.46
N THR A 485 -0.92 17.92 -22.78
CA THR A 485 -2.14 17.40 -22.16
C THR A 485 -3.33 17.59 -23.10
N ASN A 486 -4.25 16.61 -23.07
CA ASN A 486 -5.52 16.71 -23.77
C ASN A 486 -6.60 17.39 -22.90
N ASP A 487 -6.31 17.62 -21.60
CA ASP A 487 -7.25 18.18 -20.62
C ASP A 487 -6.88 19.61 -20.19
N ALA A 488 -6.50 20.45 -21.15
CA ALA A 488 -6.07 21.84 -20.89
C ALA A 488 -7.26 22.80 -20.70
N LYS A 489 -8.27 22.43 -19.89
CA LYS A 489 -9.50 23.22 -19.69
C LYS A 489 -9.22 24.66 -19.21
N THR A 490 -8.16 24.84 -18.42
CA THR A 490 -7.72 26.14 -17.87
C THR A 490 -6.63 26.81 -18.70
N GLY A 491 -6.25 26.23 -19.85
CA GLY A 491 -5.09 26.67 -20.64
C GLY A 491 -3.74 26.20 -20.10
N VAL A 492 -3.70 25.48 -18.97
CA VAL A 492 -2.47 24.94 -18.38
C VAL A 492 -2.18 23.54 -18.92
N ASN A 493 -0.96 23.34 -19.43
CA ASN A 493 -0.45 22.02 -19.79
C ASN A 493 0.24 21.37 -18.58
N TYR A 494 -0.56 20.73 -17.71
CA TYR A 494 -0.03 20.02 -16.56
C TYR A 494 0.65 18.70 -16.99
N GLN A 495 1.96 18.61 -16.75
CA GLN A 495 2.82 17.61 -17.41
C GLN A 495 3.92 17.02 -16.53
N HIS A 496 3.82 17.17 -15.22
CA HIS A 496 4.79 16.60 -14.27
C HIS A 496 4.08 15.95 -13.08
N GLU A 497 4.85 15.15 -12.36
CA GLU A 497 4.53 14.61 -11.03
C GLU A 497 5.78 14.72 -10.14
N PHE A 498 5.66 14.30 -8.89
CA PHE A 498 6.66 14.46 -7.85
C PHE A 498 7.20 13.11 -7.39
N LEU A 499 8.43 13.14 -6.86
CA LEU A 499 9.09 12.00 -6.25
C LEU A 499 9.77 12.50 -4.98
N LEU A 500 9.12 12.27 -3.84
CA LEU A 500 9.61 12.68 -2.53
C LEU A 500 10.70 11.71 -2.07
N CYS A 501 11.83 12.26 -1.59
CA CYS A 501 12.94 11.49 -1.03
C CYS A 501 13.17 11.85 0.44
N TYR A 502 13.10 10.83 1.30
CA TYR A 502 13.39 10.91 2.73
C TYR A 502 14.46 9.90 3.11
N ALA A 503 15.21 10.20 4.16
CA ALA A 503 16.21 9.29 4.71
C ALA A 503 15.80 8.82 6.10
N LYS A 504 16.27 7.64 6.50
CA LYS A 504 16.22 7.22 7.90
C LYS A 504 17.01 8.19 8.78
N ASN A 505 18.24 8.49 8.37
CA ASN A 505 19.08 9.52 8.95
C ASN A 505 19.87 10.25 7.83
N LYS A 506 19.52 11.52 7.60
CA LYS A 506 20.09 12.34 6.53
C LYS A 506 21.60 12.54 6.64
N GLU A 507 22.18 12.43 7.84
CA GLU A 507 23.63 12.58 8.05
C GLU A 507 24.45 11.49 7.34
N PHE A 508 23.87 10.32 7.13
CA PHE A 508 24.57 9.18 6.49
C PHE A 508 24.25 8.99 5.01
N VAL A 509 23.42 9.85 4.43
CA VAL A 509 22.94 9.73 3.05
C VAL A 509 24.06 10.02 2.06
N ASN A 510 24.19 9.15 1.07
CA ASN A 510 25.03 9.37 -0.10
C ASN A 510 24.30 8.97 -1.37
N LEU A 511 23.83 9.97 -2.13
CA LEU A 511 23.16 9.80 -3.42
C LEU A 511 24.08 10.12 -4.62
N LEU A 512 25.40 10.01 -4.45
CA LEU A 512 26.33 10.12 -5.58
C LEU A 512 26.25 8.86 -6.44
N GLY A 513 25.94 9.04 -7.72
CA GLY A 513 25.85 7.95 -8.70
C GLY A 513 27.21 7.56 -9.30
N GLY A 514 27.18 6.97 -10.49
CA GLY A 514 28.38 6.57 -11.24
C GLY A 514 29.33 7.72 -11.62
N GLU A 515 30.38 7.41 -12.40
CA GLU A 515 31.33 8.42 -12.88
C GLU A 515 30.67 9.39 -13.87
N LYS A 516 31.05 10.67 -13.80
CA LYS A 516 30.71 11.69 -14.79
C LYS A 516 31.40 11.35 -16.11
N ASN A 517 30.73 11.64 -17.23
CA ASN A 517 31.44 11.68 -18.51
C ASN A 517 32.35 12.92 -18.54
N LEU A 518 33.66 12.67 -18.59
CA LEU A 518 34.71 13.69 -18.60
C LEU A 518 35.43 13.79 -19.95
N GLU A 519 34.99 13.07 -20.99
CA GLU A 519 35.63 12.98 -22.32
C GLU A 519 35.69 14.34 -23.04
N ASN A 520 34.76 15.24 -22.71
CA ASN A 520 34.73 16.59 -23.26
C ASN A 520 35.89 17.45 -22.73
N TYR A 521 36.46 17.14 -21.56
CA TYR A 521 37.65 17.84 -21.06
C TYR A 521 38.86 17.40 -21.88
N LYS A 522 39.40 18.34 -22.66
CA LYS A 522 40.57 18.11 -23.53
C LYS A 522 41.63 19.15 -23.26
N ASN A 523 42.88 18.87 -23.62
CA ASN A 523 43.97 19.84 -23.56
C ASN A 523 44.55 20.13 -24.95
N PRO A 524 43.76 20.69 -25.88
CA PRO A 524 44.18 20.85 -27.28
C PRO A 524 45.28 21.91 -27.46
N ASP A 525 45.45 22.80 -26.49
CA ASP A 525 46.38 23.94 -26.52
C ASP A 525 47.58 23.78 -25.59
N ASN A 526 47.81 22.56 -25.06
CA ASN A 526 48.89 22.24 -24.11
C ASN A 526 48.93 23.21 -22.91
N ASP A 527 47.75 23.57 -22.39
CA ASP A 527 47.60 24.41 -21.20
C ASP A 527 48.24 23.70 -19.98
N PRO A 528 49.10 24.38 -19.19
CA PRO A 528 49.77 23.80 -18.02
C PRO A 528 48.79 23.39 -16.91
N ASN A 529 47.56 23.91 -16.91
CA ASN A 529 46.51 23.53 -15.97
C ASN A 529 45.78 22.24 -16.35
N GLY A 530 46.15 21.61 -17.48
CA GLY A 530 45.59 20.35 -17.96
C GLY A 530 44.29 20.51 -18.73
N ALA A 531 43.55 19.40 -18.84
CA ALA A 531 42.33 19.33 -19.64
C ALA A 531 41.24 20.30 -19.15
N TRP A 532 40.55 20.95 -20.09
CA TRP A 532 39.52 21.96 -19.82
C TRP A 532 38.35 21.87 -20.82
N ILE A 533 37.24 22.51 -20.47
CA ILE A 533 36.13 22.78 -21.39
C ILE A 533 35.82 24.27 -21.44
N SER A 534 35.28 24.73 -22.58
CA SER A 534 34.69 26.07 -22.66
C SER A 534 33.43 26.13 -21.81
N SER A 535 33.31 27.15 -20.98
CA SER A 535 32.17 27.37 -20.09
C SER A 535 31.63 28.78 -20.25
N ASP A 536 30.41 29.02 -19.78
CA ASP A 536 29.85 30.37 -19.73
C ASP A 536 30.53 31.18 -18.61
N PRO A 537 31.19 32.31 -18.93
CA PRO A 537 31.74 33.23 -17.93
C PRO A 537 30.67 33.99 -17.16
N SER A 538 29.38 33.87 -17.49
CA SER A 538 28.28 34.60 -16.87
C SER A 538 27.27 33.70 -16.14
N ALA A 539 26.55 34.27 -15.18
CA ALA A 539 25.46 33.62 -14.46
C ALA A 539 24.37 34.63 -14.07
N LYS A 540 23.13 34.18 -13.93
CA LYS A 540 22.05 34.96 -13.29
C LYS A 540 22.35 35.07 -11.79
N SER A 541 23.13 36.07 -11.40
CA SER A 541 23.54 36.33 -10.01
C SER A 541 23.20 37.78 -9.66
N GLY A 542 22.74 38.11 -8.45
CA GLY A 542 22.33 39.50 -8.10
C GLY A 542 23.47 40.54 -8.04
N ASN A 543 24.63 40.26 -8.64
CA ASN A 543 25.88 41.01 -8.47
C ASN A 543 25.98 42.23 -9.38
N MET A 544 24.98 43.11 -9.34
CA MET A 544 24.89 44.23 -10.29
C MET A 544 26.05 45.23 -10.17
N LYS A 545 26.55 45.47 -8.96
CA LYS A 545 27.66 46.42 -8.72
C LYS A 545 29.04 45.88 -9.07
N THR A 546 29.25 44.57 -9.00
CA THR A 546 30.60 43.97 -9.07
C THR A 546 30.81 43.05 -10.27
N GLY A 547 29.73 42.52 -10.85
CA GLY A 547 29.76 41.58 -11.97
C GLY A 547 29.30 42.16 -13.32
N TYR A 548 28.85 43.42 -13.36
CA TYR A 548 28.52 44.13 -14.60
C TYR A 548 29.63 45.12 -14.96
N PHE A 549 30.56 44.70 -15.82
CA PHE A 549 31.62 45.56 -16.33
C PHE A 549 32.16 45.05 -17.67
N GLY A 550 32.77 45.95 -18.45
CA GLY A 550 33.38 45.62 -19.72
C GLY A 550 34.70 44.90 -19.54
N VAL A 551 34.87 43.77 -20.22
CA VAL A 551 36.15 43.06 -20.31
C VAL A 551 36.77 43.37 -21.66
N THR A 552 37.88 44.11 -21.65
CA THR A 552 38.60 44.50 -22.86
C THR A 552 39.61 43.44 -23.27
N ASN A 553 39.51 42.95 -24.51
CA ASN A 553 40.52 42.07 -25.10
C ASN A 553 41.76 42.91 -25.50
N PRO A 554 42.96 42.61 -24.96
CA PRO A 554 44.17 43.40 -25.20
C PRO A 554 44.73 43.26 -26.63
N TYR A 555 44.32 42.24 -27.40
CA TYR A 555 44.81 42.02 -28.77
C TYR A 555 43.94 42.70 -29.83
N THR A 556 42.63 42.82 -29.58
CA THR A 556 41.67 43.31 -30.59
C THR A 556 40.95 44.59 -30.16
N ASN A 557 41.16 45.07 -28.93
CA ASN A 557 40.43 46.17 -28.29
C ASN A 557 38.91 45.97 -28.19
N LYS A 558 38.40 44.76 -28.47
CA LYS A 558 36.98 44.43 -28.29
C LYS A 558 36.62 44.45 -26.81
N VAL A 559 35.50 45.09 -26.47
CA VAL A 559 34.95 45.11 -25.12
C VAL A 559 33.71 44.22 -25.06
N ASP A 560 33.74 43.20 -24.22
CA ASP A 560 32.61 42.30 -23.99
C ASP A 560 31.92 42.60 -22.65
N TYR A 561 30.59 42.67 -22.66
CA TYR A 561 29.74 42.78 -21.47
C TYR A 561 28.97 41.47 -21.25
N PRO A 562 28.53 41.17 -20.01
CA PRO A 562 27.72 39.99 -19.78
C PRO A 562 26.34 40.14 -20.47
N PRO A 563 25.66 39.03 -20.82
CA PRO A 563 24.31 39.08 -21.38
C PRO A 563 23.32 39.82 -20.47
N VAL A 564 22.28 40.41 -21.06
CA VAL A 564 21.24 41.13 -20.30
C VAL A 564 20.61 40.22 -19.24
N GLY A 565 20.59 40.66 -17.98
CA GLY A 565 20.10 39.89 -16.84
C GLY A 565 21.08 38.86 -16.27
N MET A 566 22.31 38.81 -16.80
CA MET A 566 23.41 37.99 -16.30
C MET A 566 24.60 38.88 -15.93
N PHE A 567 25.49 38.33 -15.11
CA PHE A 567 26.66 39.02 -14.59
C PHE A 567 27.86 38.09 -14.68
N TRP A 568 29.07 38.64 -14.80
CA TRP A 568 30.28 37.83 -14.79
C TRP A 568 30.41 37.01 -13.52
N ARG A 569 30.92 35.79 -13.65
CA ARG A 569 31.23 34.88 -12.53
C ARG A 569 32.49 35.30 -11.75
N PHE A 570 33.10 36.40 -12.17
CA PHE A 570 34.25 37.05 -11.56
C PHE A 570 33.95 38.56 -11.46
N SER A 571 34.58 39.23 -10.51
CA SER A 571 34.44 40.67 -10.30
C SER A 571 35.61 41.44 -10.92
N GLN A 572 35.52 42.77 -10.97
CA GLN A 572 36.66 43.63 -11.34
C GLN A 572 37.90 43.34 -10.48
N ASN A 573 37.73 42.99 -9.20
CA ASN A 573 38.85 42.70 -8.30
C ASN A 573 39.46 41.32 -8.53
N THR A 574 38.71 40.38 -9.12
CA THR A 574 39.15 38.99 -9.30
C THR A 574 39.45 38.65 -10.75
N ILE A 575 39.16 39.53 -11.71
CA ILE A 575 39.40 39.26 -13.13
C ILE A 575 40.87 38.95 -13.41
N GLN A 576 41.80 39.70 -12.81
CA GLN A 576 43.23 39.49 -13.02
C GLN A 576 43.64 38.09 -12.57
N LYS A 577 43.15 37.63 -11.41
CA LYS A 577 43.35 36.25 -10.94
C LYS A 577 42.85 35.21 -11.96
N HIS A 578 41.69 35.44 -12.58
CA HIS A 578 41.16 34.51 -13.60
C HIS A 578 41.98 34.53 -14.90
N ILE A 579 42.60 35.66 -15.24
CA ILE A 579 43.54 35.75 -16.37
C ILE A 579 44.83 34.99 -16.01
N ASP A 580 45.40 35.25 -14.84
CA ASP A 580 46.65 34.64 -14.37
C ASP A 580 46.54 33.12 -14.20
N GLU A 581 45.37 32.63 -13.74
CA GLU A 581 45.06 31.20 -13.64
C GLU A 581 44.74 30.54 -14.99
N GLY A 582 44.75 31.29 -16.10
CA GLY A 582 44.43 30.79 -17.45
C GLY A 582 42.94 30.56 -17.71
N ARG A 583 42.05 30.85 -16.74
CA ARG A 583 40.59 30.71 -16.91
C ARG A 583 40.04 31.66 -17.97
N ILE A 584 40.59 32.86 -18.10
CA ILE A 584 40.26 33.79 -19.18
C ILE A 584 41.38 33.76 -20.21
N CYS A 585 41.08 33.28 -21.42
CA CYS A 585 42.02 33.27 -22.53
C CYS A 585 41.52 34.18 -23.65
N PHE A 586 42.22 35.29 -23.87
CA PHE A 586 41.87 36.26 -24.92
C PHE A 586 42.17 35.71 -26.32
N LYS A 587 41.22 35.87 -27.24
CA LYS A 587 41.35 35.44 -28.62
C LYS A 587 42.17 36.47 -29.41
N LYS A 588 43.15 36.01 -30.18
CA LYS A 588 43.93 36.87 -31.10
C LYS A 588 43.12 37.31 -32.32
N LYS A 589 42.11 36.53 -32.71
CA LYS A 589 41.15 36.79 -33.80
C LYS A 589 39.78 36.26 -33.39
N HIS A 590 38.71 36.96 -33.73
CA HIS A 590 37.33 36.55 -33.48
C HIS A 590 36.42 37.11 -34.58
N LYS A 591 35.21 36.57 -34.73
CA LYS A 591 34.16 37.18 -35.58
C LYS A 591 33.52 38.38 -34.86
N ASP A 592 32.84 39.27 -35.59
CA ASP A 592 32.25 40.49 -35.01
C ASP A 592 31.24 40.20 -33.90
N ASN A 593 30.41 39.16 -34.08
CA ASN A 593 29.39 38.74 -33.12
C ASN A 593 29.87 37.70 -32.09
N GLU A 594 31.18 37.46 -32.01
CA GLU A 594 31.76 36.44 -31.13
C GLU A 594 32.50 37.08 -29.95
N ARG A 595 32.31 36.56 -28.74
CA ARG A 595 33.04 37.01 -27.55
C ARG A 595 34.55 36.93 -27.75
N GLY A 596 35.26 37.99 -27.37
CA GLY A 596 36.70 38.16 -27.52
C GLY A 596 37.56 37.29 -26.60
N PHE A 597 36.98 36.54 -25.67
CA PHE A 597 37.71 35.61 -24.81
C PHE A 597 36.96 34.28 -24.61
N ILE A 598 37.73 33.24 -24.30
CA ILE A 598 37.25 31.93 -23.87
C ILE A 598 37.33 31.88 -22.34
N TYR A 599 36.30 31.31 -21.72
CA TYR A 599 36.31 31.04 -20.29
C TYR A 599 36.49 29.53 -20.07
N LYS A 600 37.64 29.13 -19.55
CA LYS A 600 38.02 27.73 -19.34
C LYS A 600 37.58 27.25 -17.97
N ARG A 601 36.94 26.09 -17.93
CA ARG A 601 36.73 25.31 -16.70
C ARG A 601 37.64 24.09 -16.74
N TYR A 602 38.59 24.02 -15.81
CA TYR A 602 39.58 22.94 -15.76
C TYR A 602 39.04 21.69 -15.08
N LEU A 603 39.50 20.54 -15.55
CA LEU A 603 39.18 19.23 -14.98
C LEU A 603 39.69 19.10 -13.54
N LYS A 604 40.89 19.62 -13.26
CA LYS A 604 41.50 19.59 -11.91
C LYS A 604 40.69 20.32 -10.84
N ASP A 605 39.79 21.21 -11.23
CA ASP A 605 38.96 21.99 -10.31
C ASP A 605 37.61 21.33 -10.01
N ILE A 606 37.31 20.18 -10.62
CA ILE A 606 36.08 19.45 -10.36
C ILE A 606 36.15 18.80 -8.97
N LYS A 607 35.25 19.22 -8.07
CA LYS A 607 35.18 18.73 -6.69
C LYS A 607 34.83 17.24 -6.54
N THR A 608 34.12 16.67 -7.53
CA THR A 608 33.75 15.24 -7.52
C THR A 608 33.62 14.71 -8.94
N THR A 609 34.23 13.55 -9.20
CA THR A 609 34.08 12.81 -10.46
C THR A 609 32.76 12.06 -10.52
N LYS A 610 32.07 11.86 -9.39
CA LYS A 610 30.77 11.20 -9.32
C LYS A 610 29.62 12.11 -9.76
N LYS A 611 28.60 11.53 -10.37
CA LYS A 611 27.35 12.22 -10.74
C LYS A 611 26.55 12.59 -9.49
N THR A 612 26.06 13.82 -9.43
CA THR A 612 25.06 14.23 -8.44
C THR A 612 23.68 13.75 -8.88
N PHE A 613 22.79 13.52 -7.92
CA PHE A 613 21.39 13.23 -8.22
C PHE A 613 20.63 14.55 -8.37
N ASP A 614 20.53 15.05 -9.60
CA ASP A 614 19.96 16.37 -9.85
C ASP A 614 18.43 16.34 -9.74
N SER A 615 17.81 17.27 -9.01
CA SER A 615 16.36 17.27 -8.72
C SER A 615 15.45 17.35 -9.96
N LEU A 616 15.99 17.80 -11.10
CA LEU A 616 15.27 17.89 -12.37
C LEU A 616 15.72 16.82 -13.38
N ILE A 617 16.51 15.83 -12.98
CA ILE A 617 17.00 14.78 -13.89
C ILE A 617 15.86 14.06 -14.62
N PHE A 618 14.71 13.89 -13.95
CA PHE A 618 13.53 13.21 -14.49
C PHE A 618 12.61 14.10 -15.34
N SER A 619 13.00 15.35 -15.59
CA SER A 619 12.26 16.25 -16.48
C SER A 619 12.49 15.98 -17.97
N ASP A 620 13.46 15.13 -18.30
CA ASP A 620 13.72 14.68 -19.66
C ASP A 620 12.61 13.77 -20.22
N ASN A 621 12.40 13.79 -21.53
CA ASN A 621 11.39 12.99 -22.21
C ASN A 621 11.62 11.47 -22.07
N TYR A 622 12.85 11.05 -21.73
CA TYR A 622 13.23 9.67 -21.49
C TYR A 622 12.46 9.00 -20.34
N TYR A 623 11.93 9.77 -19.39
CA TYR A 623 11.25 9.26 -18.18
C TYR A 623 9.72 9.36 -18.25
N MET A 624 9.15 9.71 -19.40
CA MET A 624 7.70 9.91 -19.55
C MET A 624 6.91 8.60 -19.56
N ASN A 625 5.58 8.69 -19.38
CA ASN A 625 4.69 7.52 -19.31
C ASN A 625 4.76 6.63 -20.56
N GLN A 626 5.03 7.21 -21.74
CA GLN A 626 5.14 6.48 -23.00
C GLN A 626 6.30 5.46 -22.99
N ALA A 627 7.35 5.67 -22.19
CA ALA A 627 8.42 4.70 -22.04
C ALA A 627 7.88 3.42 -21.36
N ALA A 628 7.17 3.56 -20.26
CA ALA A 628 6.55 2.44 -19.54
C ALA A 628 5.51 1.72 -20.42
N THR A 629 4.68 2.45 -21.17
CA THR A 629 3.71 1.84 -22.09
C THR A 629 4.40 0.96 -23.15
N LYS A 630 5.51 1.43 -23.74
CA LYS A 630 6.28 0.63 -24.71
C LYS A 630 6.88 -0.61 -24.08
N GLU A 631 7.36 -0.52 -22.84
CA GLU A 631 7.88 -1.66 -22.09
C GLU A 631 6.78 -2.72 -21.86
N LEU A 632 5.61 -2.31 -21.38
CA LEU A 632 4.48 -3.22 -21.17
C LEU A 632 3.97 -3.86 -22.48
N ILE A 633 3.96 -3.12 -23.59
CA ILE A 633 3.62 -3.68 -24.91
C ILE A 633 4.63 -4.78 -25.28
N SER A 634 5.93 -4.49 -25.14
CA SER A 634 6.97 -5.48 -25.45
C SER A 634 6.90 -6.74 -24.59
N LEU A 635 6.44 -6.59 -23.35
CA LEU A 635 6.25 -7.69 -22.41
C LEU A 635 4.91 -8.42 -22.60
N GLY A 636 3.97 -7.88 -23.38
CA GLY A 636 2.64 -8.44 -23.60
C GLY A 636 1.64 -8.18 -22.47
N PHE A 637 1.86 -7.15 -21.65
CA PHE A 637 1.04 -6.85 -20.46
C PHE A 637 0.23 -5.54 -20.56
N ALA A 638 0.32 -4.81 -21.68
CA ALA A 638 -0.30 -3.48 -21.83
C ALA A 638 -1.84 -3.49 -21.76
N GLU A 639 -2.48 -4.62 -22.05
CA GLU A 639 -3.94 -4.78 -21.90
C GLU A 639 -4.36 -5.04 -20.46
N ILE A 640 -3.46 -5.57 -19.63
CA ILE A 640 -3.72 -5.95 -18.23
C ILE A 640 -3.37 -4.80 -17.29
N PHE A 641 -2.25 -4.12 -17.54
CA PHE A 641 -1.76 -3.00 -16.73
C PHE A 641 -1.45 -1.81 -17.63
N LYS A 642 -1.91 -0.60 -17.25
CA LYS A 642 -1.79 0.59 -18.11
C LYS A 642 -0.82 1.65 -17.57
N ASN A 643 -0.72 1.77 -16.25
CA ASN A 643 -0.12 2.93 -15.59
C ASN A 643 1.17 2.56 -14.84
N ALA A 644 2.04 1.78 -15.49
CA ALA A 644 3.34 1.43 -14.91
C ALA A 644 4.29 2.63 -14.93
N LYS A 645 5.27 2.59 -14.02
CA LYS A 645 6.43 3.48 -14.05
C LYS A 645 7.47 2.92 -15.02
N PRO A 646 8.25 3.76 -15.71
CA PRO A 646 9.25 3.28 -16.65
C PRO A 646 10.45 2.69 -15.93
N GLU A 647 11.03 1.61 -16.46
CA GLU A 647 12.23 1.00 -15.87
C GLU A 647 13.41 1.97 -15.78
N SER A 648 13.50 2.95 -16.70
CA SER A 648 14.53 3.99 -16.69
C SER A 648 14.53 4.88 -15.43
N LEU A 649 13.33 5.19 -14.92
CA LEU A 649 13.17 5.97 -13.69
C LEU A 649 13.75 5.20 -12.51
N ILE A 650 13.30 3.96 -12.34
CA ILE A 650 13.74 3.09 -11.25
C ILE A 650 15.24 2.81 -11.34
N ALA A 651 15.77 2.54 -12.54
CA ALA A 651 17.19 2.26 -12.72
C ALA A 651 18.05 3.43 -12.24
N THR A 652 17.66 4.66 -12.61
CA THR A 652 18.36 5.87 -12.16
C THR A 652 18.27 6.04 -10.64
N ILE A 653 17.11 5.80 -10.03
CA ILE A 653 16.95 5.86 -8.57
C ILE A 653 17.89 4.85 -7.89
N LEU A 654 17.86 3.59 -8.31
CA LEU A 654 18.64 2.52 -7.67
C LEU A 654 20.14 2.67 -7.91
N GLU A 655 20.58 3.19 -9.07
CA GLU A 655 22.00 3.51 -9.31
C GLU A 655 22.54 4.60 -8.38
N HIS A 656 21.69 5.52 -7.94
CA HIS A 656 22.05 6.58 -7.01
C HIS A 656 21.89 6.18 -5.54
N ALA A 657 20.92 5.32 -5.22
CA ALA A 657 20.57 4.95 -3.85
C ALA A 657 21.20 3.64 -3.36
N THR A 658 21.68 2.77 -4.27
CA THR A 658 22.08 1.39 -3.92
C THR A 658 23.29 0.88 -4.70
N LYS A 659 23.89 -0.20 -4.21
CA LYS A 659 24.96 -1.00 -4.82
C LYS A 659 24.49 -2.43 -5.09
N GLU A 660 25.31 -3.23 -5.76
CA GLU A 660 25.02 -4.66 -5.92
C GLU A 660 24.85 -5.33 -4.55
N ASN A 661 23.90 -6.25 -4.44
CA ASN A 661 23.46 -6.96 -3.23
C ASN A 661 22.74 -6.13 -2.14
N ASP A 662 22.67 -4.81 -2.26
CA ASP A 662 21.81 -3.99 -1.39
C ASP A 662 20.34 -4.40 -1.55
N LEU A 663 19.55 -4.21 -0.50
CA LEU A 663 18.17 -4.68 -0.40
C LEU A 663 17.16 -3.56 -0.72
N VAL A 664 16.35 -3.80 -1.75
CA VAL A 664 15.31 -2.89 -2.24
C VAL A 664 13.92 -3.40 -1.86
N LEU A 665 13.08 -2.56 -1.29
CA LEU A 665 11.69 -2.90 -0.94
C LEU A 665 10.71 -2.05 -1.76
N ASP A 666 9.72 -2.71 -2.35
CA ASP A 666 8.55 -2.07 -2.95
C ASP A 666 7.28 -2.76 -2.47
N PHE A 667 6.55 -2.09 -1.58
CA PHE A 667 5.30 -2.60 -1.01
C PHE A 667 4.03 -2.05 -1.71
N PHE A 668 4.22 -1.42 -2.86
CA PHE A 668 3.18 -1.07 -3.84
C PHE A 668 3.64 -1.54 -5.22
N ALA A 669 4.01 -2.82 -5.33
CA ALA A 669 4.82 -3.32 -6.45
C ALA A 669 4.14 -3.15 -7.81
N GLY A 670 2.81 -3.12 -7.87
CA GLY A 670 2.06 -2.80 -9.09
C GLY A 670 2.45 -3.73 -10.23
N SER A 671 3.07 -3.20 -11.29
CA SER A 671 3.52 -4.02 -12.44
C SER A 671 4.87 -4.75 -12.22
N GLY A 672 5.43 -4.71 -11.01
CA GLY A 672 6.71 -5.34 -10.68
C GLY A 672 7.92 -4.63 -11.27
N THR A 673 7.79 -3.34 -11.64
CA THR A 673 8.87 -2.58 -12.29
C THR A 673 10.10 -2.48 -11.38
N THR A 674 9.91 -2.19 -10.10
CA THR A 674 11.01 -2.11 -9.12
C THR A 674 11.74 -3.43 -8.97
N CYS A 675 11.00 -4.52 -8.80
CA CYS A 675 11.55 -5.86 -8.70
C CYS A 675 12.35 -6.25 -9.96
N ALA A 676 11.80 -5.98 -11.15
CA ALA A 676 12.47 -6.28 -12.42
C ALA A 676 13.80 -5.52 -12.58
N VAL A 677 13.82 -4.23 -12.23
CA VAL A 677 15.04 -3.41 -12.34
C VAL A 677 16.06 -3.77 -11.27
N ALA A 678 15.64 -3.95 -10.01
CA ALA A 678 16.51 -4.40 -8.94
C ALA A 678 17.19 -5.73 -9.30
N HIS A 679 16.44 -6.68 -9.85
CA HIS A 679 16.97 -7.95 -10.33
C HIS A 679 18.05 -7.77 -11.41
N LYS A 680 17.76 -7.00 -12.47
CA LYS A 680 18.70 -6.74 -13.57
C LYS A 680 19.97 -6.03 -13.10
N LEU A 681 19.85 -5.15 -12.12
CA LEU A 681 20.97 -4.47 -11.48
C LEU A 681 21.65 -5.30 -10.38
N LYS A 682 21.27 -6.57 -10.18
CA LYS A 682 21.85 -7.46 -9.13
C LYS A 682 21.72 -6.90 -7.71
N ARG A 683 20.60 -6.24 -7.42
CA ARG A 683 20.17 -5.89 -6.06
C ARG A 683 19.29 -7.02 -5.54
N LYS A 684 19.28 -7.22 -4.22
CA LYS A 684 18.24 -8.06 -3.61
C LYS A 684 16.95 -7.26 -3.54
N TYR A 685 15.79 -7.91 -3.61
CA TYR A 685 14.52 -7.19 -3.54
C TYR A 685 13.38 -7.91 -2.82
N ILE A 686 12.45 -7.13 -2.29
CA ILE A 686 11.17 -7.57 -1.74
C ILE A 686 10.07 -6.81 -2.48
N GLY A 687 9.17 -7.54 -3.15
CA GLY A 687 8.00 -7.00 -3.81
C GLY A 687 6.72 -7.46 -3.12
N ILE A 688 5.85 -6.53 -2.73
CA ILE A 688 4.58 -6.85 -2.07
C ILE A 688 3.42 -6.28 -2.89
N GLU A 689 2.45 -7.14 -3.19
CA GLU A 689 1.23 -6.75 -3.87
C GLU A 689 0.09 -7.71 -3.53
N MET A 690 -1.13 -7.19 -3.36
CA MET A 690 -2.30 -7.99 -3.02
C MET A 690 -3.14 -8.36 -4.24
N GLY A 691 -3.14 -7.55 -5.30
CA GLY A 691 -4.07 -7.69 -6.42
C GLY A 691 -3.77 -8.85 -7.38
N ASP A 692 -4.77 -9.27 -8.15
CA ASP A 692 -4.68 -10.27 -9.22
C ASP A 692 -3.53 -10.06 -10.21
N HIS A 693 -3.06 -8.81 -10.36
CA HIS A 693 -1.92 -8.50 -11.21
C HIS A 693 -0.59 -9.00 -10.64
N PHE A 694 -0.54 -9.47 -9.39
CA PHE A 694 0.58 -10.27 -8.87
C PHE A 694 0.82 -11.50 -9.76
N GLU A 695 -0.22 -12.33 -9.94
CA GLU A 695 -0.16 -13.56 -10.74
C GLU A 695 -0.11 -13.28 -12.25
N ARG A 696 -0.83 -12.23 -12.70
CA ARG A 696 -1.00 -11.97 -14.14
C ARG A 696 0.05 -11.06 -14.75
N VAL A 697 0.80 -10.31 -13.93
CA VAL A 697 1.78 -9.31 -14.41
C VAL A 697 3.12 -9.48 -13.70
N ILE A 698 3.17 -9.42 -12.36
CA ILE A 698 4.44 -9.44 -11.62
C ILE A 698 5.18 -10.77 -11.83
N LEU A 699 4.56 -11.91 -11.54
CA LEU A 699 5.20 -13.22 -11.68
C LEU A 699 5.62 -13.50 -13.14
N PRO A 700 4.74 -13.35 -14.17
CA PRO A 700 5.13 -13.47 -15.56
C PRO A 700 6.27 -12.54 -15.96
N ARG A 701 6.26 -11.29 -15.50
CA ARG A 701 7.33 -10.32 -15.79
C ARG A 701 8.66 -10.77 -15.20
N LEU A 702 8.70 -11.19 -13.94
CA LEU A 702 9.94 -11.63 -13.30
C LEU A 702 10.46 -12.93 -13.90
N LYS A 703 9.58 -13.89 -14.24
CA LYS A 703 9.96 -15.08 -15.00
C LYS A 703 10.58 -14.72 -16.35
N LYS A 704 10.02 -13.72 -17.07
CA LYS A 704 10.63 -13.21 -18.31
C LYS A 704 12.02 -12.60 -18.08
N VAL A 705 12.19 -11.81 -17.02
CA VAL A 705 13.50 -11.22 -16.66
C VAL A 705 14.52 -12.31 -16.35
N ILE A 706 14.18 -13.28 -15.50
CA ILE A 706 15.03 -14.44 -15.19
C ILE A 706 15.35 -15.22 -16.47
N GLY A 707 14.37 -15.41 -17.35
CA GLY A 707 14.53 -16.03 -18.67
C GLY A 707 15.36 -15.24 -19.69
N GLY A 708 15.95 -14.10 -19.31
CA GLY A 708 16.80 -13.28 -20.18
C GLY A 708 16.04 -12.45 -21.21
N PHE A 709 14.73 -12.24 -21.02
CA PHE A 709 13.93 -11.40 -21.91
C PHE A 709 14.39 -9.94 -21.84
N LYS A 710 14.72 -9.36 -23.00
CA LYS A 710 15.27 -8.00 -23.08
C LYS A 710 14.15 -6.95 -23.10
N SER A 711 13.96 -6.22 -22.00
CA SER A 711 13.02 -5.10 -21.88
C SER A 711 13.64 -3.90 -21.16
N GLY A 712 13.08 -2.70 -21.38
CA GLY A 712 13.34 -1.52 -20.55
C GLY A 712 14.80 -1.15 -20.34
N ALA A 713 15.19 -0.96 -19.07
CA ALA A 713 16.54 -0.59 -18.65
C ALA A 713 17.42 -1.83 -18.41
N ALA A 714 18.74 -1.63 -18.36
CA ALA A 714 19.74 -2.69 -18.15
C ALA A 714 19.59 -3.88 -19.11
N LYS A 715 19.51 -3.60 -20.42
CA LYS A 715 19.26 -4.61 -21.47
C LYS A 715 20.42 -5.58 -21.67
N GLU A 716 21.59 -5.27 -21.13
CA GLU A 716 22.75 -6.14 -21.07
C GLU A 716 22.56 -7.32 -20.11
N PHE A 717 21.55 -7.31 -19.22
CA PHE A 717 21.28 -8.43 -18.33
C PHE A 717 20.81 -9.68 -19.10
N ASP A 718 21.58 -10.77 -19.04
CA ASP A 718 21.37 -11.97 -19.87
C ASP A 718 20.43 -13.03 -19.27
N GLY A 719 20.02 -12.85 -18.01
CA GLY A 719 19.12 -13.78 -17.30
C GLY A 719 19.76 -14.41 -16.07
N GLY A 720 19.01 -15.32 -15.46
CA GLY A 720 19.42 -16.10 -14.30
C GLY A 720 19.02 -15.48 -12.96
N GLY A 721 18.68 -16.31 -11.97
CA GLY A 721 18.37 -15.87 -10.62
C GLY A 721 17.55 -16.89 -9.82
N VAL A 722 17.43 -16.61 -8.53
CA VAL A 722 16.63 -17.37 -7.56
C VAL A 722 15.65 -16.41 -6.90
N VAL A 723 14.36 -16.70 -7.00
CA VAL A 723 13.29 -15.87 -6.42
C VAL A 723 12.39 -16.74 -5.56
N LYS A 724 12.18 -16.30 -4.32
CA LYS A 724 11.21 -16.88 -3.39
C LYS A 724 9.85 -16.21 -3.62
N VAL A 725 8.78 -16.98 -3.62
CA VAL A 725 7.41 -16.48 -3.78
C VAL A 725 6.53 -17.11 -2.71
N TYR A 726 5.70 -16.31 -2.05
CA TYR A 726 4.70 -16.85 -1.12
C TYR A 726 3.51 -15.90 -0.94
N GLU A 727 2.41 -16.44 -0.41
CA GLU A 727 1.26 -15.68 0.05
C GLU A 727 1.32 -15.55 1.59
N LEU A 728 0.63 -14.56 2.15
CA LEU A 728 0.40 -14.50 3.60
C LEU A 728 -1.07 -14.72 3.91
N GLU A 729 -1.36 -15.36 5.05
CA GLU A 729 -2.71 -15.47 5.62
C GLU A 729 -3.40 -14.11 5.65
N SER A 730 -4.59 -14.01 5.05
CA SER A 730 -5.30 -12.73 4.92
C SER A 730 -6.12 -12.39 6.17
N TYR A 731 -6.50 -11.12 6.32
CA TYR A 731 -7.44 -10.72 7.39
C TYR A 731 -8.77 -11.48 7.30
N GLU A 732 -9.32 -11.60 6.08
CA GLU A 732 -10.59 -12.26 5.82
C GLU A 732 -10.55 -13.75 6.18
N GLU A 733 -9.42 -14.43 5.93
CA GLU A 733 -9.23 -15.84 6.31
C GLU A 733 -9.27 -16.04 7.82
N ILE A 734 -8.76 -15.09 8.60
CA ILE A 734 -8.87 -15.13 10.06
C ILE A 734 -10.32 -14.82 10.49
N LEU A 735 -10.94 -13.77 9.93
CA LEU A 735 -12.31 -13.42 10.27
C LEU A 735 -13.33 -14.52 9.95
N ARG A 736 -13.08 -15.38 8.95
CA ARG A 736 -13.94 -16.56 8.68
C ARG A 736 -13.95 -17.58 9.82
N LYS A 737 -12.94 -17.55 10.69
CA LYS A 737 -12.70 -18.57 11.70
C LYS A 737 -12.91 -18.08 13.14
N ILE A 738 -13.12 -16.78 13.37
CA ILE A 738 -13.44 -16.24 14.70
C ILE A 738 -14.77 -16.77 15.22
N LYS A 739 -14.88 -16.91 16.54
CA LYS A 739 -16.13 -17.24 17.25
C LYS A 739 -16.38 -16.21 18.34
N TYR A 740 -17.66 -15.96 18.64
CA TYR A 740 -18.04 -15.19 19.81
C TYR A 740 -18.07 -16.09 21.03
N GLU A 741 -17.49 -15.64 22.13
CA GLU A 741 -17.64 -16.25 23.44
C GLU A 741 -18.03 -15.20 24.49
N ASP A 742 -18.92 -15.60 25.39
CA ASP A 742 -19.43 -14.73 26.45
C ASP A 742 -18.47 -14.75 27.66
N ASN A 743 -17.26 -14.23 27.46
CA ASN A 743 -16.21 -14.16 28.48
C ASN A 743 -15.38 -12.87 28.32
N ASP A 744 -14.29 -12.74 29.10
CA ASP A 744 -13.41 -11.55 29.09
C ASP A 744 -12.67 -11.33 27.75
N LYS A 745 -12.73 -12.30 26.83
CA LYS A 745 -12.17 -12.26 25.46
C LYS A 745 -13.33 -12.44 24.46
N PRO A 746 -14.02 -11.37 24.05
CA PRO A 746 -15.28 -11.49 23.31
C PRO A 746 -15.13 -12.16 21.94
N LEU A 747 -13.92 -12.17 21.38
CA LEU A 747 -13.57 -12.95 20.21
C LEU A 747 -12.66 -14.10 20.61
N ALA A 748 -13.20 -15.31 20.58
CA ALA A 748 -12.42 -16.52 20.69
C ALA A 748 -11.81 -16.88 19.35
N TYR A 749 -10.49 -16.76 19.30
CA TYR A 749 -9.64 -17.25 18.22
C TYR A 749 -8.44 -18.04 18.77
N ASP A 750 -8.16 -17.99 20.07
CA ASP A 750 -7.13 -18.83 20.72
C ASP A 750 -7.50 -20.34 20.59
N GLU A 751 -8.79 -20.68 20.71
CA GLU A 751 -9.31 -22.03 20.44
C GLU A 751 -9.25 -22.41 18.95
N GLN A 752 -9.14 -21.46 18.03
CA GLN A 752 -9.01 -21.75 16.59
C GLN A 752 -7.71 -22.49 16.28
N TYR A 753 -6.70 -22.28 17.12
CA TYR A 753 -5.42 -22.97 17.07
C TYR A 753 -5.40 -24.23 17.92
N SER A 754 -6.50 -24.60 18.61
CA SER A 754 -6.59 -25.91 19.27
C SER A 754 -6.44 -27.04 18.27
N ASP A 755 -6.93 -26.87 17.04
CA ASP A 755 -6.73 -27.85 15.96
C ASP A 755 -5.27 -27.89 15.49
N LEU A 756 -4.53 -26.79 15.69
CA LEU A 756 -3.11 -26.66 15.39
C LEU A 756 -2.21 -27.06 16.56
N VAL A 757 -2.79 -27.38 17.73
CA VAL A 757 -2.08 -27.79 18.93
C VAL A 757 -2.70 -29.06 19.51
N GLU A 758 -2.00 -30.19 19.37
CA GLU A 758 -2.44 -31.47 19.89
C GLU A 758 -1.87 -31.73 21.29
N CYS A 759 -2.66 -32.36 22.17
CA CYS A 759 -2.14 -32.91 23.42
C CYS A 759 -1.71 -34.36 23.20
N LYS A 760 -0.40 -34.62 23.22
CA LYS A 760 0.18 -35.97 23.16
C LYS A 760 0.96 -36.25 24.45
N ASN A 761 0.62 -37.34 25.14
CA ASN A 761 1.30 -37.79 26.37
C ASN A 761 1.44 -36.68 27.44
N GLU A 762 0.35 -36.00 27.78
CA GLU A 762 0.31 -34.90 28.76
C GLU A 762 1.17 -33.67 28.38
N SER A 763 1.57 -33.54 27.11
CA SER A 763 2.30 -32.38 26.57
C SER A 763 1.62 -31.81 25.33
N TYR A 764 1.58 -30.47 25.22
CA TYR A 764 1.06 -29.79 24.05
C TYR A 764 2.13 -29.76 22.93
N THR A 765 1.72 -30.08 21.71
CA THR A 765 2.59 -30.20 20.53
C THR A 765 1.92 -29.55 19.32
N LEU A 766 2.71 -29.08 18.36
CA LEU A 766 2.21 -28.50 17.13
C LEU A 766 1.65 -29.59 16.19
N ASN A 767 0.45 -29.38 15.66
CA ASN A 767 -0.12 -30.22 14.61
C ASN A 767 0.49 -29.86 13.24
N VAL A 768 1.66 -30.42 12.94
CA VAL A 768 2.39 -30.16 11.70
C VAL A 768 1.55 -30.58 10.48
N GLU A 769 0.86 -31.73 10.54
CA GLU A 769 0.03 -32.21 9.43
C GLU A 769 -1.13 -31.26 9.11
N ALA A 770 -1.78 -30.67 10.13
CA ALA A 770 -2.84 -29.70 9.91
C ALA A 770 -2.33 -28.43 9.23
N LEU A 771 -1.16 -27.94 9.65
CA LEU A 771 -0.50 -26.77 9.05
C LEU A 771 -0.07 -27.05 7.60
N GLU A 772 0.50 -28.22 7.32
CA GLU A 772 0.87 -28.64 5.97
C GLU A 772 -0.36 -28.77 5.07
N LYS A 773 -1.48 -29.33 5.56
CA LYS A 773 -2.76 -29.39 4.82
C LYS A 773 -3.34 -28.00 4.54
N MET A 774 -3.07 -27.02 5.40
CA MET A 774 -3.40 -25.62 5.18
C MET A 774 -2.44 -24.92 4.20
N GLY A 775 -1.35 -25.57 3.79
CA GLY A 775 -0.32 -25.01 2.91
C GLY A 775 0.64 -24.06 3.63
N VAL A 776 0.77 -24.16 4.96
CA VAL A 776 1.64 -23.29 5.77
C VAL A 776 3.10 -23.71 5.65
N ASP A 777 3.96 -22.78 5.26
CA ASP A 777 5.41 -22.92 5.41
C ASP A 777 5.80 -22.48 6.84
N ILE A 778 5.89 -23.46 7.74
CA ILE A 778 6.22 -23.24 9.15
C ILE A 778 7.61 -22.63 9.30
N LYS A 779 8.57 -23.09 8.47
CA LYS A 779 9.95 -22.61 8.52
C LYS A 779 10.01 -21.13 8.15
N GLU A 780 9.45 -20.76 7.02
CA GLU A 780 9.44 -19.37 6.55
C GLU A 780 8.63 -18.46 7.50
N THR A 781 7.56 -18.97 8.09
CA THR A 781 6.80 -18.26 9.14
C THR A 781 7.69 -17.95 10.35
N LEU A 782 8.43 -18.94 10.86
CA LEU A 782 9.35 -18.77 11.98
C LEU A 782 10.48 -17.78 11.65
N GLU A 783 11.04 -17.85 10.44
CA GLU A 783 12.10 -16.93 10.00
C GLU A 783 11.60 -15.49 9.91
N ASN A 784 10.37 -15.26 9.43
CA ASN A 784 9.74 -13.94 9.42
C ASN A 784 9.48 -13.41 10.83
N LEU A 785 8.96 -14.26 11.72
CA LEU A 785 8.65 -13.91 13.11
C LEU A 785 9.89 -13.55 13.93
N HIS A 786 10.96 -14.32 13.83
CA HIS A 786 12.13 -14.16 14.69
C HIS A 786 13.26 -13.37 14.05
N GLY A 787 13.25 -13.26 12.72
CA GLY A 787 14.32 -12.63 11.95
C GLY A 787 15.64 -13.39 11.96
N VAL A 788 15.61 -14.65 12.36
CA VAL A 788 16.77 -15.54 12.39
C VAL A 788 16.44 -16.82 11.63
N GLY A 789 17.38 -17.31 10.84
CA GLY A 789 17.19 -18.54 10.05
C GLY A 789 16.91 -19.76 10.94
N VAL A 790 16.15 -20.72 10.42
CA VAL A 790 15.85 -21.98 11.14
C VAL A 790 16.82 -23.07 10.71
N GLU A 791 17.47 -23.74 11.67
CA GLU A 791 18.32 -24.92 11.43
C GLU A 791 17.47 -26.18 11.27
N PHE A 792 16.59 -26.42 12.23
CA PHE A 792 15.59 -27.48 12.18
C PHE A 792 14.41 -27.14 13.10
N PHE A 793 13.28 -27.82 12.88
CA PHE A 793 12.15 -27.80 13.79
C PHE A 793 11.45 -29.17 13.80
N ASN A 794 10.66 -29.44 14.83
CA ASN A 794 9.75 -30.56 14.93
C ASN A 794 8.48 -30.12 15.70
N GLU A 795 7.57 -31.06 15.99
CA GLU A 795 6.30 -30.78 16.70
C GLU A 795 6.45 -30.17 18.10
N LYS A 796 7.66 -30.19 18.70
CA LYS A 796 7.93 -29.67 20.07
C LYS A 796 8.89 -28.49 20.11
N VAL A 797 9.91 -28.49 19.27
CA VAL A 797 11.02 -27.54 19.36
C VAL A 797 11.45 -27.00 18.00
N VAL A 798 12.02 -25.80 18.03
CA VAL A 798 12.74 -25.18 16.92
C VAL A 798 14.14 -24.78 17.40
N LYS A 799 15.13 -24.96 16.52
CA LYS A 799 16.47 -24.43 16.71
C LYS A 799 16.78 -23.37 15.64
N PHE A 800 17.08 -22.16 16.10
CA PHE A 800 17.47 -21.05 15.24
C PHE A 800 18.98 -21.02 15.02
N LYS A 801 19.41 -20.55 13.85
CA LYS A 801 20.82 -20.39 13.48
C LYS A 801 21.55 -19.48 14.47
N GLY A 802 22.68 -19.95 14.98
CA GLY A 802 23.49 -19.21 15.95
C GLY A 802 22.94 -19.21 17.38
N ASN A 803 21.90 -20.00 17.67
CA ASN A 803 21.40 -20.21 19.03
C ASN A 803 21.76 -21.62 19.53
N ASP A 804 22.39 -21.70 20.70
CA ASP A 804 22.82 -22.96 21.31
C ASP A 804 21.66 -23.76 21.93
N LYS A 805 20.52 -23.11 22.18
CA LYS A 805 19.36 -23.73 22.84
C LYS A 805 18.17 -23.86 21.91
N GLU A 806 17.50 -25.00 22.01
CA GLU A 806 16.19 -25.23 21.43
C GLU A 806 15.13 -24.38 22.15
N VAL A 807 14.16 -23.89 21.38
CA VAL A 807 13.01 -23.13 21.86
C VAL A 807 11.76 -23.97 21.62
N GLU A 808 10.84 -23.98 22.57
CA GLU A 808 9.53 -24.61 22.38
C GLU A 808 8.80 -23.99 21.18
N ILE A 809 8.36 -24.82 20.23
CA ILE A 809 7.82 -24.34 18.96
C ILE A 809 6.54 -23.53 19.13
N LEU A 810 5.68 -23.90 20.08
CA LEU A 810 4.45 -23.16 20.40
C LEU A 810 4.78 -21.76 20.94
N LYS A 811 5.83 -21.66 21.76
CA LYS A 811 6.34 -20.36 22.24
C LYS A 811 6.92 -19.54 21.10
N ALA A 812 7.62 -20.16 20.16
CA ALA A 812 8.16 -19.49 18.99
C ALA A 812 7.06 -19.01 18.02
N LEU A 813 5.94 -19.73 17.91
CA LEU A 813 4.81 -19.36 17.07
C LEU A 813 3.76 -18.51 17.79
N LYS A 814 3.94 -18.20 19.09
CA LYS A 814 2.94 -17.56 19.95
C LYS A 814 2.26 -16.34 19.32
N GLU A 815 3.04 -15.45 18.69
CA GLU A 815 2.50 -14.24 18.06
C GLU A 815 1.64 -14.54 16.82
N ALA A 816 2.00 -15.58 16.05
CA ALA A 816 1.23 -16.02 14.89
C ALA A 816 0.07 -16.97 15.25
N LEU A 817 0.09 -17.57 16.44
CA LEU A 817 -1.01 -18.38 16.97
C LEU A 817 -2.01 -17.55 17.78
N ILE A 818 -1.70 -16.27 18.07
CA ILE A 818 -2.36 -15.40 19.03
C ILE A 818 -2.79 -16.13 20.32
N TRP A 819 -1.93 -16.06 21.34
CA TRP A 819 -2.13 -16.62 22.69
C TRP A 819 -2.15 -15.53 23.76
#